data_AF-A0A927F7Q5-F1
#
_entry.id   AF-A0A927F7Q5-F1
#
_cell.length_a   1.000
_cell.length_b   1.000
_cell.length_c   1.000
_cell.angle_alpha   90.00
_cell.angle_beta   90.00
_cell.angle_gamma   90.00
#
_symmetry.space_group_name_H-M   'P 1'
#
loop_
_entity.id
_entity.type
_entity.pdbx_description
1 polymer ?
#
loop_
_entity_poly.entity_id
_entity_poly.type
_entity_poly.pdbx_seq_one_letter_code
_entity_poly.pdbx_strand_id
1 'polypeptide(L)'
;MPRKIDLSDIFPSSEPIERTRTSGQAPEGRLPVSAEQLRDSPSGDLFGLTQNAGMGWRASEIGRDPFLIVSTSGGLRDADGSPVALGYHTGHWEIDKLARAAAETFTANKALPFSATCSDPCDGRSQGTHGMFDSLPYRNDAAITMRRLIRSLPRRKGVLGIATCDKGLPATMLALAGCSELPGVIVPGGVTLPAEGAEDAGKVQTIGARFVHGTISYDYAVEMGCKACGSPGGGCQFLGTAATSQVVAEALGISLPHSALCPSGEPVWIDLAKRSALALLQLAESATPLAEILTDKSVENAMVTHAAFGGSTNLLLHIPAIAHAAGLRQPAVEDWTRVNRSTPRLVDALPNGPRNHPTVQVFMAGGVPEVMLHLREMGLLHLDVLTVSGRTLGENLNWWEKSETRAAAKERLRQLDGIKASDVIFGPKTARANGYSSALVFPTGNIAPDGSVIKATAIDPSLIDDNNVYQHTGKARVFARESDAIRAIKGGESGGIEQGDVIVLAGCGPAGTGMEETYQLTSALKHLPWGKHIPILTDARFSGVSTGACIGHVGPEALAGGPVGKLLDGDIVQIRVDRDQLTGSIHFIGTDPHSLLTPEEGAAVLANRETNPIFAPHPHLPADTKLWAALQSASGGTWSGSVYDVDKIIETLESGKKALQRKSDA
;
A
#
# COMPACT_ATOMS: atom_id res chain seq x y z
N MET A 1 32.37 24.77 -5.10
CA MET A 1 32.72 23.68 -6.02
C MET A 1 33.13 22.48 -5.17
N PRO A 2 32.65 21.27 -5.45
CA PRO A 2 33.14 20.08 -4.76
C PRO A 2 34.65 19.97 -4.98
N ARG A 3 35.40 19.57 -3.94
CA ARG A 3 36.83 19.24 -4.07
C ARG A 3 36.99 18.28 -5.24
N LYS A 4 37.92 18.58 -6.15
CA LYS A 4 38.25 17.66 -7.23
C LYS A 4 38.89 16.43 -6.57
N ILE A 5 38.30 15.25 -6.80
CA ILE A 5 38.84 13.99 -6.32
C ILE A 5 40.10 13.72 -7.14
N ASP A 6 41.26 13.73 -6.49
CA ASP A 6 42.52 13.40 -7.14
C ASP A 6 42.68 11.88 -7.21
N LEU A 7 43.47 11.38 -8.17
CA LEU A 7 43.74 9.95 -8.26
C LEU A 7 44.34 9.38 -6.96
N SER A 8 45.06 10.20 -6.17
CA SER A 8 45.57 9.81 -4.86
C SER A 8 44.48 9.65 -3.79
N ASP A 9 43.29 10.24 -3.98
CA ASP A 9 42.13 10.01 -3.13
C ASP A 9 41.45 8.65 -3.46
N ILE A 10 41.69 8.13 -4.67
CA ILE A 10 41.11 6.87 -5.18
C ILE A 10 42.09 5.71 -5.03
N PHE A 11 43.38 5.94 -5.31
CA PHE A 11 44.41 4.92 -5.15
C PHE A 11 44.71 4.69 -3.68
N PRO A 12 44.80 3.42 -3.24
CA PRO A 12 44.97 3.10 -1.85
C PRO A 12 46.33 3.59 -1.35
N SER A 13 46.37 4.16 -0.14
CA SER A 13 47.61 4.24 0.61
C SER A 13 48.01 2.84 1.12
N SER A 14 49.29 2.64 1.43
CA SER A 14 49.74 1.37 2.03
C SER A 14 49.27 1.19 3.48
N GLU A 15 48.95 2.29 4.18
CA GLU A 15 48.63 2.31 5.62
C GLU A 15 47.47 1.36 6.02
N PRO A 16 46.31 1.30 5.33
CA PRO A 16 45.29 0.31 5.64
C PRO A 16 45.77 -1.14 5.49
N ILE A 17 46.59 -1.44 4.48
CA ILE A 17 47.15 -2.79 4.25
C ILE A 17 48.16 -3.13 5.35
N GLU A 18 49.05 -2.20 5.69
CA GLU A 18 50.05 -2.37 6.76
C GLU A 18 49.40 -2.64 8.12
N ARG A 19 48.20 -2.10 8.36
CA ARG A 19 47.39 -2.35 9.56
C ARG A 19 46.46 -3.55 9.47
N THR A 20 46.35 -4.20 8.30
CA THR A 20 45.45 -5.32 8.08
C THR A 20 46.00 -6.58 8.77
N ARG A 21 45.14 -7.27 9.52
CA ARG A 21 45.47 -8.56 10.14
C ARG A 21 45.11 -9.72 9.22
N THR A 22 45.92 -10.76 9.18
CA THR A 22 45.67 -12.01 8.42
C THR A 22 45.04 -13.11 9.27
N SER A 23 44.90 -12.89 10.57
CA SER A 23 44.26 -13.79 11.52
C SER A 23 43.49 -13.02 12.60
N GLY A 24 42.43 -13.63 13.12
CA GLY A 24 41.63 -13.12 14.23
C GLY A 24 41.55 -14.15 15.36
N GLN A 25 41.12 -13.72 16.54
CA GLN A 25 40.82 -14.63 17.64
C GLN A 25 39.44 -15.28 17.40
N ALA A 26 39.35 -16.59 17.59
CA ALA A 26 38.10 -17.32 17.46
C ALA A 26 37.18 -17.06 18.68
N PRO A 27 35.84 -17.20 18.53
CA PRO A 27 34.93 -17.17 19.67
C PRO A 27 35.31 -18.24 20.72
N GLU A 28 35.24 -17.88 22.00
CA GLU A 28 35.49 -18.82 23.09
C GLU A 28 34.27 -19.73 23.34
N GLY A 29 34.52 -20.99 23.72
CA GLY A 29 33.49 -21.94 24.13
C GLY A 29 33.37 -23.18 23.24
N ARG A 30 32.22 -23.87 23.33
CA ARG A 30 31.89 -25.08 22.57
C ARG A 30 30.45 -24.98 22.08
N LEU A 31 30.18 -25.42 20.85
CA LEU A 31 28.82 -25.47 20.32
C LEU A 31 27.99 -26.53 21.10
N PRO A 32 26.69 -26.28 21.36
CA PRO A 32 25.83 -27.19 22.10
C PRO A 32 25.26 -28.25 21.14
N VAL A 33 26.13 -29.08 20.56
CA VAL A 33 25.78 -30.07 19.54
C VAL A 33 26.00 -31.49 20.08
N SER A 34 25.03 -32.39 19.89
CA SER A 34 25.15 -33.80 20.26
C SER A 34 25.86 -34.63 19.18
N ALA A 35 26.38 -35.81 19.55
CA ALA A 35 26.98 -36.73 18.58
C ALA A 35 25.97 -37.23 17.52
N GLU A 36 24.68 -37.32 17.89
CA GLU A 36 23.59 -37.62 16.96
C GLU A 36 23.40 -36.48 15.95
N GLN A 37 23.32 -35.23 16.42
CA GLN A 37 23.23 -34.08 15.54
C GLN A 37 24.43 -33.98 14.58
N LEU A 38 25.63 -34.37 15.01
CA LEU A 38 26.80 -34.41 14.13
C LEU A 38 26.73 -35.49 13.04
N ARG A 39 26.01 -36.58 13.29
CA ARG A 39 25.82 -37.67 12.31
C ARG A 39 24.69 -37.37 11.33
N ASP A 40 23.60 -36.80 11.84
CA ASP A 40 22.31 -36.82 11.15
C ASP A 40 21.83 -35.43 10.71
N SER A 41 22.32 -34.34 11.33
CA SER A 41 21.91 -32.99 10.91
C SER A 41 22.54 -32.61 9.57
N PRO A 42 21.83 -31.86 8.71
CA PRO A 42 22.44 -31.24 7.55
C PRO A 42 23.64 -30.35 7.92
N SER A 43 24.65 -30.32 7.07
CA SER A 43 25.83 -29.47 7.27
C SER A 43 25.49 -27.99 7.44
N GLY A 44 24.44 -27.52 6.76
CA GLY A 44 23.94 -26.15 6.88
C GLY A 44 23.42 -25.81 8.29
N ASP A 45 22.77 -26.75 8.97
CA ASP A 45 22.28 -26.53 10.34
C ASP A 45 23.45 -26.41 11.34
N LEU A 46 24.45 -27.29 11.20
CA LEU A 46 25.65 -27.27 12.03
C LEU A 46 26.49 -26.02 11.76
N PHE A 47 26.69 -25.67 10.50
CA PHE A 47 27.42 -24.48 10.11
C PHE A 47 26.68 -23.19 10.51
N GLY A 48 25.35 -23.20 10.51
CA GLY A 48 24.53 -22.10 11.03
C GLY A 48 24.85 -21.79 12.50
N LEU A 49 25.01 -22.81 13.35
CA LEU A 49 25.44 -22.63 14.74
C LEU A 49 26.84 -22.00 14.82
N THR A 50 27.77 -22.45 13.99
CA THR A 50 29.12 -21.86 13.89
C THR A 50 29.07 -20.39 13.47
N GLN A 51 28.22 -20.03 12.50
CA GLN A 51 28.02 -18.64 12.08
C GLN A 51 27.45 -17.78 13.21
N ASN A 52 26.52 -18.30 14.00
CA ASN A 52 25.97 -17.59 15.17
C ASN A 52 27.06 -17.23 16.18
N ALA A 53 27.95 -18.18 16.49
CA ALA A 53 29.10 -17.92 17.35
C ALA A 53 30.09 -16.92 16.71
N GLY A 54 30.32 -17.04 15.40
CA GLY A 54 31.17 -16.12 14.62
C GLY A 54 30.66 -14.68 14.58
N MET A 55 29.34 -14.47 14.64
CA MET A 55 28.71 -13.15 14.78
C MET A 55 28.78 -12.59 16.21
N GLY A 56 29.43 -13.30 17.14
CA GLY A 56 29.64 -12.85 18.52
C GLY A 56 28.55 -13.28 19.50
N TRP A 57 27.61 -14.15 19.11
CA TRP A 57 26.65 -14.71 20.05
C TRP A 57 27.32 -15.74 20.97
N ARG A 58 26.90 -15.82 22.23
CA ARG A 58 27.51 -16.75 23.20
C ARG A 58 27.31 -18.20 22.76
N ALA A 59 28.40 -18.95 22.67
CA ALA A 59 28.39 -20.34 22.17
C ALA A 59 27.46 -21.27 22.98
N SER A 60 27.23 -21.01 24.26
CA SER A 60 26.27 -21.79 25.07
C SER A 60 24.80 -21.49 24.77
N GLU A 61 24.51 -20.44 23.99
CA GLU A 61 23.15 -19.92 23.76
C GLU A 61 22.70 -20.01 22.30
N ILE A 62 23.59 -20.35 21.37
CA ILE A 62 23.28 -20.47 19.94
C ILE A 62 22.31 -21.61 19.59
N GLY A 63 22.10 -22.56 20.53
CA GLY A 63 21.14 -23.65 20.38
C GLY A 63 19.69 -23.27 20.68
N ARG A 64 19.43 -22.02 21.07
CA ARG A 64 18.08 -21.48 21.30
C ARG A 64 17.27 -21.44 20.00
N ASP A 65 15.95 -21.43 20.15
CA ASP A 65 15.03 -21.38 19.03
C ASP A 65 15.15 -20.06 18.25
N PRO A 66 15.39 -20.11 16.92
CA PRO A 66 15.60 -18.92 16.11
C PRO A 66 14.29 -18.25 15.69
N PHE A 67 14.23 -16.93 15.79
CA PHE A 67 13.11 -16.10 15.33
C PHE A 67 13.62 -15.05 14.35
N LEU A 68 12.97 -14.92 13.20
CA LEU A 68 13.40 -14.00 12.16
C LEU A 68 12.58 -12.71 12.21
N ILE A 69 13.27 -11.57 12.26
CA ILE A 69 12.71 -10.26 12.00
C ILE A 69 12.98 -9.94 10.53
N VAL A 70 11.93 -9.74 9.75
CA VAL A 70 12.03 -9.23 8.37
C VAL A 70 11.52 -7.79 8.40
N SER A 71 12.34 -6.84 7.93
CA SER A 71 11.97 -5.43 7.96
C SER A 71 12.21 -4.68 6.66
N THR A 72 11.56 -3.53 6.50
CA THR A 72 11.80 -2.60 5.39
C THR A 72 12.76 -1.45 5.76
N SER A 73 13.49 -1.57 6.88
CA SER A 73 14.45 -0.56 7.35
C SER A 73 15.37 -0.06 6.22
N GLY A 74 15.66 1.25 6.19
CA GLY A 74 16.41 1.86 5.10
C GLY A 74 17.20 3.09 5.52
N GLY A 75 18.38 3.26 4.91
CA GLY A 75 19.34 4.31 5.24
C GLY A 75 20.36 3.90 6.30
N LEU A 76 21.27 4.83 6.63
CA LEU A 76 22.33 4.64 7.62
C LEU A 76 22.36 5.84 8.58
N ARG A 77 22.16 5.54 9.87
CA ARG A 77 22.17 6.48 10.98
C ARG A 77 23.44 6.30 11.80
N ASP A 78 23.97 7.40 12.31
CA ASP A 78 25.03 7.37 13.32
C ASP A 78 24.43 7.03 14.71
N ALA A 79 25.29 6.78 15.69
CA ALA A 79 24.90 6.42 17.05
C ALA A 79 24.06 7.50 17.75
N ASP A 80 24.23 8.77 17.39
CA ASP A 80 23.43 9.90 17.88
C ASP A 80 22.11 10.10 17.11
N GLY A 81 21.89 9.31 16.06
CA GLY A 81 20.72 9.35 15.20
C GLY A 81 20.80 10.27 13.98
N SER A 82 21.91 11.00 13.80
CA SER A 82 22.15 11.84 12.63
C SER A 82 22.32 11.01 11.34
N PRO A 83 21.97 11.56 10.15
CA PRO A 83 22.09 10.82 8.90
C PRO A 83 23.54 10.73 8.42
N VAL A 84 24.03 9.50 8.22
CA VAL A 84 25.27 9.22 7.47
C VAL A 84 24.96 9.02 5.99
N ALA A 85 23.91 8.25 5.69
CA ALA A 85 23.35 8.10 4.35
C ALA A 85 21.82 8.04 4.44
N LEU A 86 21.13 8.90 3.67
CA LEU A 86 19.67 9.00 3.72
C LEU A 86 18.98 7.72 3.21
N GLY A 87 17.82 7.43 3.77
CA GLY A 87 16.88 6.44 3.23
C GLY A 87 16.09 6.96 2.02
N TYR A 88 15.31 6.07 1.40
CA TYR A 88 14.36 6.44 0.34
C TYR A 88 13.20 7.29 0.87
N HIS A 89 12.82 7.17 2.15
CA HIS A 89 11.80 7.98 2.79
C HIS A 89 11.96 8.07 4.31
N THR A 90 11.25 9.01 4.94
CA THR A 90 11.17 9.12 6.40
C THR A 90 10.61 7.85 7.02
N GLY A 91 9.67 7.17 6.35
CA GLY A 91 8.91 6.08 6.96
C GLY A 91 9.68 4.83 7.37
N HIS A 92 10.80 4.50 6.71
CA HIS A 92 11.63 3.37 7.10
C HIS A 92 12.87 3.75 7.92
N TRP A 93 13.06 5.04 8.18
CA TRP A 93 14.30 5.59 8.74
C TRP A 93 14.61 5.09 10.16
N GLU A 94 13.57 4.83 10.95
CA GLU A 94 13.72 4.42 12.36
C GLU A 94 13.18 3.03 12.66
N ILE A 95 12.90 2.22 11.64
CA ILE A 95 12.41 0.85 11.82
C ILE A 95 13.43 -0.03 12.55
N ASP A 96 14.72 0.34 12.51
CA ASP A 96 15.77 -0.26 13.32
C ASP A 96 15.46 -0.23 14.83
N LYS A 97 14.75 0.79 15.32
CA LYS A 97 14.34 0.88 16.73
C LYS A 97 13.33 -0.20 17.11
N LEU A 98 12.35 -0.48 16.23
CA LEU A 98 11.39 -1.57 16.43
C LEU A 98 12.05 -2.94 16.35
N ALA A 99 12.91 -3.14 15.35
CA ALA A 99 13.66 -4.39 15.18
C ALA A 99 14.54 -4.66 16.40
N ARG A 100 15.22 -3.64 16.93
CA ARG A 100 16.00 -3.72 18.17
C ARG A 100 15.12 -4.12 19.35
N ALA A 101 14.01 -3.43 19.58
CA ALA A 101 13.11 -3.70 20.69
C ALA A 101 12.54 -5.14 20.65
N ALA A 102 12.19 -5.63 19.46
CA ALA A 102 11.77 -7.01 19.25
C ALA A 102 12.91 -8.01 19.52
N ALA A 103 14.11 -7.76 18.99
CA ALA A 103 15.27 -8.63 19.18
C ALA A 103 15.70 -8.74 20.65
N GLU A 104 15.71 -7.62 21.37
CA GLU A 104 15.95 -7.59 22.82
C GLU A 104 14.88 -8.38 23.58
N THR A 105 13.61 -8.28 23.16
CA THR A 105 12.50 -9.03 23.75
C THR A 105 12.63 -10.54 23.52
N PHE A 106 12.98 -10.98 22.30
CA PHE A 106 13.27 -12.39 22.03
C PHE A 106 14.44 -12.89 22.89
N THR A 107 15.52 -12.12 22.98
CA THR A 107 16.70 -12.47 23.77
C THR A 107 16.38 -12.65 25.26
N ALA A 108 15.58 -11.72 25.82
CA ALA A 108 15.13 -11.77 27.21
C ALA A 108 14.28 -13.01 27.51
N ASN A 109 13.55 -13.52 26.52
CA ASN A 109 12.72 -14.73 26.62
C ASN A 109 13.43 -16.00 26.13
N LYS A 110 14.77 -15.99 26.10
CA LYS A 110 15.60 -17.15 25.72
C LYS A 110 15.41 -17.65 24.28
N ALA A 111 14.91 -16.80 23.39
CA ALA A 111 14.94 -17.02 21.94
C ALA A 111 16.22 -16.44 21.32
N LEU A 112 16.48 -16.80 20.06
CA LEU A 112 17.61 -16.32 19.26
C LEU A 112 17.11 -15.45 18.09
N PRO A 113 17.24 -14.11 18.18
CA PRO A 113 16.76 -13.23 17.13
C PRO A 113 17.72 -13.18 15.92
N PHE A 114 17.15 -13.18 14.73
CA PHE A 114 17.81 -12.85 13.47
C PHE A 114 17.12 -11.64 12.86
N SER A 115 17.85 -10.82 12.11
CA SER A 115 17.28 -9.67 11.40
C SER A 115 17.71 -9.69 9.94
N ALA A 116 16.74 -9.52 9.04
CA ALA A 116 16.94 -9.39 7.61
C ALA A 116 16.16 -8.17 7.10
N THR A 117 16.73 -7.48 6.11
CA THR A 117 16.16 -6.25 5.59
C THR A 117 15.93 -6.35 4.08
N CYS A 118 14.73 -5.98 3.64
CA CYS A 118 14.37 -5.75 2.25
C CYS A 118 13.64 -4.40 2.20
N SER A 119 14.41 -3.32 2.00
CA SER A 119 13.88 -1.95 2.04
C SER A 119 12.95 -1.64 0.88
N ASP A 120 12.15 -0.59 1.00
CA ASP A 120 11.04 -0.21 0.13
C ASP A 120 11.20 1.17 -0.55
N PRO A 121 10.60 1.36 -1.74
CA PRO A 121 10.54 2.65 -2.42
C PRO A 121 9.51 3.57 -1.76
N CYS A 122 9.63 4.87 -2.06
CA CYS A 122 8.68 5.87 -1.63
C CYS A 122 7.80 6.32 -2.79
N ASP A 123 6.51 5.99 -2.74
CA ASP A 123 5.53 6.43 -3.75
C ASP A 123 5.55 7.96 -3.88
N GLY A 124 5.49 8.70 -2.76
CA GLY A 124 5.51 10.17 -2.78
C GLY A 124 6.78 10.80 -3.37
N ARG A 125 7.95 10.14 -3.27
CA ARG A 125 9.19 10.61 -3.93
C ARG A 125 9.20 10.26 -5.42
N SER A 126 8.60 9.13 -5.77
CA SER A 126 8.58 8.62 -7.14
C SER A 126 7.46 9.21 -7.99
N GLN A 127 6.47 9.87 -7.39
CA GLN A 127 5.31 10.46 -8.02
C GLN A 127 5.69 11.39 -9.20
N GLY A 128 5.08 11.17 -10.37
CA GLY A 128 5.37 11.94 -11.59
C GLY A 128 6.76 11.71 -12.18
N THR A 129 7.46 10.66 -11.76
CA THR A 129 8.79 10.26 -12.28
C THR A 129 8.78 8.80 -12.71
N HIS A 130 9.78 8.38 -13.48
CA HIS A 130 9.91 6.97 -13.89
C HIS A 130 10.09 5.99 -12.73
N GLY A 131 10.46 6.47 -11.53
CA GLY A 131 10.52 5.62 -10.34
C GLY A 131 9.16 5.03 -9.94
N MET A 132 8.05 5.68 -10.32
CA MET A 132 6.71 5.16 -10.03
C MET A 132 6.41 3.87 -10.79
N PHE A 133 7.13 3.61 -11.89
CA PHE A 133 6.92 2.41 -12.70
C PHE A 133 7.25 1.12 -11.95
N ASP A 134 8.12 1.21 -10.94
CA ASP A 134 8.51 0.07 -10.11
C ASP A 134 7.70 -0.03 -8.81
N SER A 135 6.84 0.94 -8.48
CA SER A 135 6.11 0.97 -7.21
C SER A 135 5.25 -0.28 -7.00
N LEU A 136 4.28 -0.55 -7.88
CA LEU A 136 3.43 -1.74 -7.75
C LEU A 136 4.20 -3.06 -8.02
N PRO A 137 5.06 -3.16 -9.05
CA PRO A 137 5.89 -4.35 -9.26
C PRO A 137 6.75 -4.74 -8.06
N TYR A 138 7.36 -3.76 -7.39
CA TYR A 138 8.19 -3.97 -6.21
C TYR A 138 7.47 -4.81 -5.14
N ARG A 139 6.15 -4.65 -4.98
CA ARG A 139 5.37 -5.45 -4.02
C ARG A 139 5.58 -6.96 -4.23
N ASN A 140 5.52 -7.42 -5.48
CA ASN A 140 5.64 -8.84 -5.82
C ASN A 140 7.08 -9.33 -5.60
N ASP A 141 8.04 -8.55 -6.06
CA ASP A 141 9.46 -8.93 -6.03
C ASP A 141 10.04 -8.90 -4.61
N ALA A 142 9.64 -7.90 -3.82
CA ALA A 142 9.97 -7.82 -2.40
C ALA A 142 9.35 -8.98 -1.62
N ALA A 143 8.08 -9.31 -1.88
CA ALA A 143 7.44 -10.46 -1.23
C ALA A 143 8.16 -11.78 -1.57
N ILE A 144 8.57 -11.99 -2.82
CA ILE A 144 9.38 -13.17 -3.21
C ILE A 144 10.73 -13.17 -2.48
N THR A 145 11.41 -12.03 -2.45
CA THR A 145 12.72 -11.87 -1.81
C THR A 145 12.62 -12.17 -0.31
N MET A 146 11.66 -11.58 0.38
CA MET A 146 11.38 -11.84 1.79
C MET A 146 11.06 -13.32 2.04
N ARG A 147 10.22 -13.97 1.22
CA ARG A 147 9.95 -15.42 1.35
C ARG A 147 11.22 -16.27 1.16
N ARG A 148 12.12 -15.88 0.25
CA ARG A 148 13.41 -16.55 0.07
C ARG A 148 14.29 -16.38 1.31
N LEU A 149 14.39 -15.16 1.85
CA LEU A 149 15.13 -14.88 3.09
C LEU A 149 14.57 -15.66 4.29
N ILE A 150 13.24 -15.74 4.41
CA ILE A 150 12.58 -16.54 5.44
C ILE A 150 12.97 -18.02 5.36
N ARG A 151 13.02 -18.60 4.16
CA ARG A 151 13.46 -20.01 3.97
C ARG A 151 14.96 -20.21 4.15
N SER A 152 15.78 -19.17 3.94
CA SER A 152 17.23 -19.23 4.15
C SER A 152 17.66 -19.37 5.61
N LEU A 153 16.74 -19.21 6.57
CA LEU A 153 16.96 -19.54 7.98
C LEU A 153 16.17 -20.80 8.36
N PRO A 154 16.51 -22.01 7.88
CA PRO A 154 15.60 -23.16 7.82
C PRO A 154 14.93 -23.53 9.15
N ARG A 155 15.63 -23.34 10.28
CA ARG A 155 15.17 -23.71 11.62
C ARG A 155 14.28 -22.67 12.33
N ARG A 156 13.95 -21.54 11.68
CA ARG A 156 13.09 -20.48 12.27
C ARG A 156 11.81 -21.06 12.87
N LYS A 157 11.45 -20.60 14.07
CA LYS A 157 10.20 -20.95 14.77
C LYS A 157 9.06 -19.98 14.52
N GLY A 158 9.37 -18.77 14.07
CA GLY A 158 8.39 -17.76 13.71
C GLY A 158 9.02 -16.57 13.01
N VAL A 159 8.17 -15.76 12.37
CA VAL A 159 8.59 -14.58 11.61
C VAL A 159 7.85 -13.33 12.08
N LEU A 160 8.61 -12.30 12.47
CA LEU A 160 8.09 -10.97 12.79
C LEU A 160 8.34 -10.04 11.59
N GLY A 161 7.29 -9.58 10.92
CA GLY A 161 7.39 -8.61 9.82
C GLY A 161 7.23 -7.17 10.33
N ILE A 162 8.15 -6.27 10.00
CA ILE A 162 8.09 -4.85 10.40
C ILE A 162 8.22 -3.95 9.17
N ALA A 163 7.14 -3.28 8.78
CA ALA A 163 7.10 -2.54 7.51
C ALA A 163 6.17 -1.32 7.54
N THR A 164 6.40 -0.37 6.63
CA THR A 164 5.65 0.91 6.59
C THR A 164 5.01 1.26 5.26
N CYS A 165 5.79 1.63 4.25
CA CYS A 165 5.33 2.42 3.11
C CYS A 165 4.27 1.69 2.26
N ASP A 166 3.71 2.41 1.29
CA ASP A 166 2.57 2.02 0.46
C ASP A 166 2.69 0.60 -0.11
N LYS A 167 3.90 0.15 -0.46
CA LYS A 167 4.15 -1.17 -1.05
C LYS A 167 4.95 -2.10 -0.13
N GLY A 168 5.75 -1.55 0.79
CA GLY A 168 6.56 -2.33 1.73
C GLY A 168 5.73 -3.15 2.71
N LEU A 169 4.69 -2.56 3.30
CA LEU A 169 3.81 -3.29 4.23
C LEU A 169 2.97 -4.36 3.51
N PRO A 170 2.32 -4.09 2.36
CA PRO A 170 1.71 -5.14 1.56
C PRO A 170 2.67 -6.26 1.15
N ALA A 171 3.89 -5.94 0.69
CA ALA A 171 4.89 -6.96 0.34
C ALA A 171 5.22 -7.88 1.53
N THR A 172 5.36 -7.31 2.73
CA THR A 172 5.62 -8.05 3.96
C THR A 172 4.43 -8.94 4.34
N MET A 173 3.20 -8.43 4.22
CA MET A 173 1.99 -9.24 4.42
C MET A 173 1.90 -10.41 3.42
N LEU A 174 2.17 -10.16 2.13
CA LEU A 174 2.24 -11.21 1.09
C LEU A 174 3.35 -12.23 1.37
N ALA A 175 4.46 -11.80 1.96
CA ALA A 175 5.56 -12.69 2.31
C ALA A 175 5.17 -13.64 3.44
N LEU A 176 4.58 -13.11 4.52
CA LEU A 176 4.09 -13.92 5.64
C LEU A 176 2.92 -14.82 5.24
N ALA A 177 1.96 -14.30 4.46
CA ALA A 177 0.84 -15.08 3.94
C ALA A 177 1.33 -16.27 3.09
N GLY A 178 2.36 -16.08 2.26
CA GLY A 178 2.98 -17.16 1.48
C GLY A 178 3.96 -18.05 2.26
N CYS A 179 4.06 -17.88 3.58
CA CYS A 179 4.72 -18.77 4.53
C CYS A 179 3.74 -19.11 5.66
N SER A 180 2.48 -19.36 5.30
CA SER A 180 1.36 -19.52 6.22
C SER A 180 1.50 -20.71 7.17
N GLU A 181 2.40 -21.65 6.88
CA GLU A 181 2.73 -22.79 7.74
C GLU A 181 3.49 -22.39 9.01
N LEU A 182 3.99 -21.15 9.09
CA LEU A 182 4.75 -20.65 10.23
C LEU A 182 3.87 -19.74 11.11
N PRO A 183 4.15 -19.69 12.43
CA PRO A 183 3.76 -18.56 13.26
C PRO A 183 4.32 -17.26 12.69
N GLY A 184 3.48 -16.22 12.62
CA GLY A 184 3.91 -14.92 12.13
C GLY A 184 3.07 -13.77 12.67
N VAL A 185 3.73 -12.62 12.83
CA VAL A 185 3.10 -11.38 13.31
C VAL A 185 3.61 -10.20 12.49
N ILE A 186 2.70 -9.31 12.11
CA ILE A 186 3.02 -8.02 11.49
C ILE A 186 3.03 -6.93 12.55
N VAL A 187 4.11 -6.16 12.60
CA VAL A 187 4.22 -4.90 13.31
C VAL A 187 4.07 -3.78 12.29
N PRO A 188 2.94 -3.07 12.27
CA PRO A 188 2.82 -1.82 11.52
C PRO A 188 3.92 -0.86 11.96
N GLY A 189 4.72 -0.34 11.02
CA GLY A 189 5.77 0.61 11.37
C GLY A 189 5.26 2.03 11.65
N GLY A 190 3.95 2.20 11.84
CA GLY A 190 3.33 3.42 12.34
C GLY A 190 3.10 4.50 11.29
N VAL A 191 2.74 5.70 11.75
CA VAL A 191 2.51 6.90 10.93
C VAL A 191 3.38 8.04 11.41
N THR A 192 3.92 8.82 10.47
CA THR A 192 4.61 10.08 10.75
C THR A 192 3.65 11.04 11.46
N LEU A 193 4.17 11.83 12.39
CA LEU A 193 3.40 12.89 13.06
C LEU A 193 3.16 14.07 12.12
N PRO A 194 1.98 14.72 12.18
CA PRO A 194 1.79 16.01 11.52
C PRO A 194 2.73 17.04 12.14
N ALA A 195 3.28 17.94 11.32
CA ALA A 195 4.07 19.06 11.80
C ALA A 195 3.16 20.26 12.13
N GLU A 196 3.38 20.89 13.28
CA GLU A 196 2.62 22.06 13.71
C GLU A 196 2.81 23.22 12.72
N GLY A 197 1.68 23.80 12.26
CA GLY A 197 1.69 24.93 11.33
C GLY A 197 2.18 24.60 9.91
N ALA A 198 2.35 23.33 9.56
CA ALA A 198 2.78 22.89 8.24
C ALA A 198 1.63 22.29 7.42
N GLU A 199 1.82 22.19 6.10
CA GLU A 199 0.96 21.36 5.25
C GLU A 199 1.24 19.87 5.46
N ASP A 200 0.24 19.02 5.21
CA ASP A 200 0.43 17.57 5.25
C ASP A 200 1.24 17.05 4.05
N ALA A 201 1.77 15.83 4.18
CA ALA A 201 2.60 15.18 3.16
C ALA A 201 1.86 14.90 1.83
N GLY A 202 0.53 14.96 1.79
CA GLY A 202 -0.25 14.88 0.56
C GLY A 202 -0.32 16.25 -0.11
N LYS A 203 -0.79 17.26 0.62
CA LYS A 203 -0.95 18.63 0.12
C LYS A 203 0.37 19.25 -0.34
N VAL A 204 1.47 19.02 0.38
CA VAL A 204 2.79 19.60 0.05
C VAL A 204 3.30 19.17 -1.34
N GLN A 205 2.86 18.03 -1.87
CA GLN A 205 3.27 17.58 -3.21
C GLN A 205 2.69 18.47 -4.33
N THR A 206 1.71 19.32 -4.01
CA THR A 206 1.02 20.19 -4.97
C THR A 206 1.60 21.60 -5.07
N ILE A 207 2.65 21.91 -4.31
CA ILE A 207 3.25 23.27 -4.27
C ILE A 207 3.63 23.79 -5.66
N GLY A 208 4.13 22.92 -6.55
CA GLY A 208 4.49 23.32 -7.91
C GLY A 208 3.29 23.71 -8.78
N ALA A 209 2.17 22.98 -8.67
CA ALA A 209 0.94 23.34 -9.39
C ALA A 209 0.36 24.65 -8.82
N ARG A 210 0.23 24.72 -7.49
CA ARG A 210 -0.30 25.89 -6.79
C ARG A 210 0.49 27.18 -7.04
N PHE A 211 1.82 27.08 -7.12
CA PHE A 211 2.70 28.21 -7.43
C PHE A 211 2.49 28.76 -8.84
N VAL A 212 2.43 27.88 -9.86
CA VAL A 212 2.22 28.29 -11.26
C VAL A 212 0.88 29.00 -11.47
N HIS A 213 -0.15 28.62 -10.71
CA HIS A 213 -1.45 29.30 -10.72
C HIS A 213 -1.56 30.49 -9.75
N GLY A 214 -0.45 30.95 -9.16
CA GLY A 214 -0.42 32.13 -8.29
C GLY A 214 -1.17 31.97 -6.96
N THR A 215 -1.49 30.74 -6.54
CA THR A 215 -2.25 30.47 -5.30
C THR A 215 -1.37 30.45 -4.04
N ILE A 216 -0.05 30.34 -4.20
CA ILE A 216 0.95 30.42 -3.13
C ILE A 216 2.19 31.18 -3.61
N SER A 217 2.94 31.78 -2.68
CA SER A 217 4.24 32.39 -2.97
C SER A 217 5.36 31.35 -3.04
N TYR A 218 6.49 31.75 -3.62
CA TYR A 218 7.72 30.93 -3.62
C TYR A 218 8.19 30.62 -2.19
N ASP A 219 8.25 31.63 -1.32
CA ASP A 219 8.70 31.47 0.07
C ASP A 219 7.81 30.48 0.84
N TYR A 220 6.49 30.58 0.67
CA TYR A 220 5.56 29.63 1.28
C TYR A 220 5.79 28.20 0.77
N ALA A 221 6.01 28.02 -0.53
CA ALA A 221 6.26 26.71 -1.12
C ALA A 221 7.55 26.07 -0.58
N VAL A 222 8.64 26.83 -0.47
CA VAL A 222 9.93 26.35 0.07
C VAL A 222 9.81 26.03 1.56
N GLU A 223 9.13 26.88 2.33
CA GLU A 223 8.95 26.69 3.77
C GLU A 223 8.10 25.45 4.09
N MET A 224 6.93 25.31 3.46
CA MET A 224 6.06 24.15 3.65
C MET A 224 6.72 22.86 3.15
N GLY A 225 7.49 22.92 2.05
CA GLY A 225 8.28 21.81 1.54
C GLY A 225 9.29 21.27 2.54
N CYS A 226 9.85 22.12 3.40
CA CYS A 226 10.78 21.72 4.46
C CYS A 226 10.06 21.11 5.69
N LYS A 227 8.87 21.60 6.03
CA LYS A 227 8.20 21.32 7.31
C LYS A 227 7.21 20.15 7.29
N ALA A 228 6.78 19.66 6.13
CA ALA A 228 5.60 18.78 6.02
C ALA A 228 5.67 17.39 6.72
N CYS A 229 6.85 16.97 7.18
CA CYS A 229 7.05 15.70 7.88
C CYS A 229 7.46 15.96 9.34
N GLY A 230 6.56 15.71 10.30
CA GLY A 230 6.74 16.08 11.71
C GLY A 230 7.54 15.09 12.56
N SER A 231 7.73 13.85 12.09
CA SER A 231 8.60 12.87 12.75
C SER A 231 9.31 11.96 11.74
N PRO A 232 10.49 11.42 12.10
CA PRO A 232 11.09 10.33 11.37
C PRO A 232 10.39 9.00 11.67
N GLY A 233 10.26 8.13 10.66
CA GLY A 233 9.55 6.86 10.77
C GLY A 233 8.05 6.95 10.45
N GLY A 234 7.47 5.81 10.07
CA GLY A 234 6.03 5.65 9.77
C GLY A 234 5.60 6.08 8.35
N GLY A 235 4.48 5.54 7.89
CA GLY A 235 3.83 6.00 6.65
C GLY A 235 3.30 7.43 6.78
N CYS A 236 2.79 8.00 5.68
CA CYS A 236 2.26 9.38 5.71
C CYS A 236 1.15 9.58 6.76
N GLN A 237 1.06 10.80 7.30
CA GLN A 237 0.14 11.22 8.38
C GLN A 237 -1.34 11.35 7.98
N PHE A 238 -1.73 10.73 6.87
CA PHE A 238 -3.08 10.71 6.30
C PHE A 238 -3.47 9.28 5.93
N LEU A 239 -4.75 9.02 5.70
CA LEU A 239 -5.30 7.71 5.38
C LEU A 239 -5.06 7.32 3.91
N GLY A 240 -3.77 7.24 3.52
CA GLY A 240 -3.29 6.75 2.24
C GLY A 240 -3.14 5.22 2.22
N THR A 241 -2.39 4.68 1.26
CA THR A 241 -2.20 3.22 1.15
C THR A 241 -1.40 2.67 2.31
N ALA A 242 -0.32 3.32 2.75
CA ALA A 242 0.45 2.89 3.93
C ALA A 242 -0.45 2.75 5.17
N ALA A 243 -1.18 3.80 5.54
CA ALA A 243 -2.09 3.81 6.69
C ALA A 243 -3.23 2.78 6.54
N THR A 244 -3.85 2.69 5.35
CA THR A 244 -4.91 1.71 5.10
C THR A 244 -4.38 0.27 5.16
N SER A 245 -3.15 0.01 4.73
CA SER A 245 -2.54 -1.33 4.82
C SER A 245 -2.32 -1.75 6.28
N GLN A 246 -2.05 -0.82 7.19
CA GLN A 246 -1.99 -1.10 8.63
C GLN A 246 -3.36 -1.48 9.19
N VAL A 247 -4.41 -0.73 8.79
CA VAL A 247 -5.81 -1.06 9.14
C VAL A 247 -6.18 -2.46 8.69
N VAL A 248 -5.79 -2.82 7.46
CA VAL A 248 -6.02 -4.16 6.90
C VAL A 248 -5.23 -5.24 7.66
N ALA A 249 -3.97 -5.01 8.02
CA ALA A 249 -3.17 -5.96 8.78
C ALA A 249 -3.80 -6.29 10.15
N GLU A 250 -4.30 -5.27 10.85
CA GLU A 250 -4.98 -5.46 12.13
C GLU A 250 -6.34 -6.16 11.95
N ALA A 251 -7.12 -5.80 10.92
CA ALA A 251 -8.42 -6.41 10.64
C ALA A 251 -8.34 -7.88 10.16
N LEU A 252 -7.26 -8.24 9.45
CA LEU A 252 -6.91 -9.63 9.13
C LEU A 252 -6.57 -10.47 10.38
N GLY A 253 -6.31 -9.81 11.51
CA GLY A 253 -5.88 -10.46 12.75
C GLY A 253 -4.39 -10.83 12.78
N ILE A 254 -3.59 -10.35 11.82
CA ILE A 254 -2.13 -10.60 11.75
C ILE A 254 -1.28 -9.53 12.44
N SER A 255 -1.90 -8.48 12.95
CA SER A 255 -1.31 -7.48 13.85
C SER A 255 -2.07 -7.41 15.16
N LEU A 256 -1.39 -7.03 16.25
CA LEU A 256 -2.03 -6.93 17.56
C LEU A 256 -3.13 -5.86 17.58
N PRO A 257 -4.16 -5.99 18.43
CA PRO A 257 -5.15 -4.94 18.64
C PRO A 257 -4.51 -3.61 19.05
N HIS A 258 -5.03 -2.52 18.50
CA HIS A 258 -4.56 -1.14 18.67
C HIS A 258 -3.08 -0.97 18.22
N SER A 259 -2.78 -1.41 16.99
CA SER A 259 -1.42 -1.33 16.40
C SER A 259 -1.36 -0.48 15.14
N ALA A 260 -2.42 -0.46 14.34
CA ALA A 260 -2.48 0.37 13.15
C ALA A 260 -2.50 1.85 13.50
N LEU A 261 -1.81 2.66 12.69
CA LEU A 261 -1.74 4.13 12.84
C LEU A 261 -1.02 4.60 14.12
N CYS A 262 -0.26 3.71 14.76
CA CYS A 262 0.57 4.04 15.92
C CYS A 262 1.58 5.15 15.56
N PRO A 263 1.70 6.23 16.36
CA PRO A 263 2.60 7.35 16.04
C PRO A 263 4.07 6.92 16.09
N SER A 264 4.80 7.12 15.00
CA SER A 264 6.21 6.73 14.90
C SER A 264 7.09 7.51 15.88
N GLY A 265 8.15 6.86 16.37
CA GLY A 265 9.10 7.43 17.33
C GLY A 265 8.59 7.52 18.78
N GLU A 266 7.28 7.37 19.02
CA GLU A 266 6.68 7.49 20.35
C GLU A 266 6.85 6.23 21.22
N PRO A 267 6.76 6.34 22.57
CA PRO A 267 6.89 5.19 23.46
C PRO A 267 5.95 4.01 23.15
N VAL A 268 4.72 4.31 22.74
CA VAL A 268 3.70 3.29 22.36
C VAL A 268 4.12 2.48 21.13
N TRP A 269 4.92 3.06 20.24
CA TRP A 269 5.44 2.42 19.04
C TRP A 269 6.50 1.37 19.38
N ILE A 270 7.42 1.71 20.28
CA ILE A 270 8.44 0.77 20.78
C ILE A 270 7.80 -0.35 21.60
N ASP A 271 6.81 -0.02 22.43
CA ASP A 271 6.04 -1.00 23.19
C ASP A 271 5.31 -2.01 22.28
N LEU A 272 4.72 -1.54 21.18
CA LEU A 272 4.07 -2.40 20.18
C LEU A 272 5.02 -3.48 19.64
N ALA A 273 6.28 -3.15 19.32
CA ALA A 273 7.24 -4.16 18.86
C ALA A 273 7.55 -5.21 19.94
N LYS A 274 7.68 -4.79 21.21
CA LYS A 274 7.90 -5.71 22.33
C LYS A 274 6.73 -6.66 22.51
N ARG A 275 5.50 -6.14 22.55
CA ARG A 275 4.29 -6.97 22.68
C ARG A 275 4.10 -7.92 21.49
N SER A 276 4.43 -7.48 20.28
CA SER A 276 4.34 -8.31 19.09
C SER A 276 5.35 -9.46 19.09
N ALA A 277 6.56 -9.22 19.60
CA ALA A 277 7.55 -10.29 19.82
C ALA A 277 7.06 -11.31 20.86
N LEU A 278 6.44 -10.86 21.96
CA LEU A 278 5.82 -11.75 22.96
C LEU A 278 4.68 -12.57 22.36
N ALA A 279 3.81 -11.94 21.56
CA ALA A 279 2.73 -12.62 20.86
C ALA A 279 3.26 -13.71 19.91
N LEU A 280 4.32 -13.41 19.16
CA LEU A 280 4.94 -14.41 18.27
C LEU A 280 5.56 -15.58 19.05
N LEU A 281 6.20 -15.32 20.20
CA LEU A 281 6.71 -16.39 21.06
C LEU A 281 5.58 -17.31 21.55
N GLN A 282 4.45 -16.72 21.95
CA GLN A 282 3.27 -17.47 22.38
C GLN A 282 2.70 -18.34 21.25
N LEU A 283 2.54 -17.79 20.05
CA LEU A 283 2.07 -18.55 18.88
C LEU A 283 3.03 -19.69 18.51
N ALA A 284 4.34 -19.46 18.63
CA ALA A 284 5.33 -20.50 18.38
C ALA A 284 5.29 -21.63 19.44
N GLU A 285 5.04 -21.28 20.71
CA GLU A 285 4.85 -22.26 21.79
C GLU A 285 3.59 -23.11 21.57
N SER A 286 2.48 -22.50 21.11
CA SER A 286 1.25 -23.21 20.76
C SER A 286 1.26 -23.85 19.37
N ALA A 287 2.37 -23.72 18.63
CA ALA A 287 2.52 -24.16 17.24
C ALA A 287 1.39 -23.65 16.31
N THR A 288 0.86 -22.45 16.57
CA THR A 288 -0.24 -21.85 15.80
C THR A 288 0.31 -21.20 14.52
N PRO A 289 0.02 -21.75 13.33
CA PRO A 289 0.49 -21.20 12.08
C PRO A 289 -0.40 -20.05 11.62
N LEU A 290 0.12 -19.19 10.74
CA LEU A 290 -0.67 -18.11 10.12
C LEU A 290 -1.88 -18.63 9.35
N ALA A 291 -1.86 -19.87 8.83
CA ALA A 291 -2.99 -20.51 8.14
C ALA A 291 -4.24 -20.69 9.03
N GLU A 292 -4.10 -20.67 10.37
CA GLU A 292 -5.25 -20.69 11.29
C GLU A 292 -5.86 -19.29 11.52
N ILE A 293 -5.11 -18.22 11.22
CA ILE A 293 -5.51 -16.82 11.40
C ILE A 293 -6.02 -16.23 10.08
N LEU A 294 -5.29 -16.49 8.98
CA LEU A 294 -5.64 -16.08 7.62
C LEU A 294 -6.67 -17.06 7.06
N THR A 295 -7.92 -16.63 7.01
CA THR A 295 -9.08 -17.39 6.53
C THR A 295 -9.95 -16.51 5.65
N ASP A 296 -10.83 -17.08 4.84
CA ASP A 296 -11.79 -16.29 4.05
C ASP A 296 -12.61 -15.32 4.94
N LYS A 297 -12.92 -15.74 6.18
CA LYS A 297 -13.61 -14.91 7.17
C LYS A 297 -12.77 -13.73 7.65
N SER A 298 -11.47 -13.91 7.91
CA SER A 298 -10.61 -12.79 8.30
C SER A 298 -10.33 -11.84 7.13
N VAL A 299 -10.28 -12.35 5.90
CA VAL A 299 -10.28 -11.54 4.68
C VAL A 299 -11.56 -10.70 4.57
N GLU A 300 -12.74 -11.29 4.80
CA GLU A 300 -14.01 -10.54 4.79
C GLU A 300 -14.05 -9.47 5.89
N ASN A 301 -13.59 -9.77 7.11
CA ASN A 301 -13.44 -8.76 8.18
C ASN A 301 -12.53 -7.60 7.74
N ALA A 302 -11.45 -7.89 7.03
CA ALA A 302 -10.55 -6.87 6.51
C ALA A 302 -11.21 -6.00 5.42
N MET A 303 -12.03 -6.59 4.55
CA MET A 303 -12.80 -5.84 3.54
C MET A 303 -13.83 -4.91 4.21
N VAL A 304 -14.59 -5.42 5.18
CA VAL A 304 -15.59 -4.62 5.94
C VAL A 304 -14.89 -3.48 6.68
N THR A 305 -13.78 -3.76 7.36
CA THR A 305 -13.05 -2.73 8.10
C THR A 305 -12.44 -1.70 7.15
N HIS A 306 -11.90 -2.11 6.00
CA HIS A 306 -11.42 -1.20 4.94
C HIS A 306 -12.53 -0.24 4.48
N ALA A 307 -13.74 -0.75 4.21
CA ALA A 307 -14.87 0.06 3.79
C ALA A 307 -15.30 1.05 4.88
N ALA A 308 -15.31 0.62 6.16
CA ALA A 308 -15.65 1.46 7.30
C ALA A 308 -14.66 2.63 7.49
N PHE A 309 -13.39 2.44 7.17
CA PHE A 309 -12.39 3.52 7.18
C PHE A 309 -12.46 4.42 5.93
N GLY A 310 -13.08 3.96 4.84
CA GLY A 310 -12.99 4.63 3.54
C GLY A 310 -11.57 4.56 2.97
N GLY A 311 -10.93 3.40 3.12
CA GLY A 311 -9.52 3.16 2.80
C GLY A 311 -9.13 3.38 1.33
N SER A 312 -7.83 3.33 1.06
CA SER A 312 -7.26 3.46 -0.29
C SER A 312 -7.79 2.41 -1.28
N THR A 313 -8.02 2.81 -2.53
CA THR A 313 -8.40 1.92 -3.65
C THR A 313 -7.30 0.92 -4.00
N ASN A 314 -6.03 1.19 -3.68
CA ASN A 314 -4.93 0.24 -3.87
C ASN A 314 -5.14 -1.08 -3.09
N LEU A 315 -5.96 -1.09 -2.03
CA LEU A 315 -6.26 -2.32 -1.29
C LEU A 315 -7.21 -3.26 -2.05
N LEU A 316 -7.87 -2.78 -3.10
CA LEU A 316 -8.54 -3.66 -4.07
C LEU A 316 -7.53 -4.54 -4.83
N LEU A 317 -6.26 -4.14 -4.88
CA LEU A 317 -5.18 -4.93 -5.45
C LEU A 317 -4.46 -5.75 -4.39
N HIS A 318 -4.28 -5.19 -3.19
CA HIS A 318 -3.47 -5.81 -2.14
C HIS A 318 -4.21 -6.90 -1.36
N ILE A 319 -5.49 -6.72 -1.03
CA ILE A 319 -6.25 -7.75 -0.29
C ILE A 319 -6.38 -9.04 -1.12
N PRO A 320 -6.77 -9.01 -2.41
CA PRO A 320 -6.75 -10.21 -3.24
C PRO A 320 -5.36 -10.83 -3.38
N ALA A 321 -4.30 -10.02 -3.40
CA ALA A 321 -2.94 -10.54 -3.46
C ALA A 321 -2.49 -11.23 -2.16
N ILE A 322 -2.91 -10.72 -0.99
CA ILE A 322 -2.69 -11.38 0.30
C ILE A 322 -3.47 -12.70 0.35
N ALA A 323 -4.74 -12.69 -0.06
CA ALA A 323 -5.58 -13.89 -0.11
C ALA A 323 -4.96 -14.97 -1.02
N HIS A 324 -4.53 -14.58 -2.24
CA HIS A 324 -3.81 -15.48 -3.15
C HIS A 324 -2.56 -16.08 -2.53
N ALA A 325 -1.72 -15.25 -1.89
CA ALA A 325 -0.50 -15.72 -1.24
C ALA A 325 -0.78 -16.70 -0.10
N ALA A 326 -1.91 -16.55 0.60
CA ALA A 326 -2.37 -17.46 1.65
C ALA A 326 -3.07 -18.73 1.11
N GLY A 327 -3.31 -18.85 -0.20
CA GLY A 327 -4.09 -19.94 -0.79
C GLY A 327 -5.60 -19.82 -0.54
N LEU A 328 -6.10 -18.61 -0.26
CA LEU A 328 -7.50 -18.30 0.02
C LEU A 328 -8.24 -17.79 -1.21
N ARG A 329 -9.57 -17.68 -1.13
CA ARG A 329 -10.37 -17.13 -2.22
C ARG A 329 -10.07 -15.65 -2.39
N GLN A 330 -9.68 -15.25 -3.59
CA GLN A 330 -9.48 -13.84 -3.93
C GLN A 330 -10.85 -13.12 -3.98
N PRO A 331 -11.01 -11.97 -3.30
CA PRO A 331 -12.24 -11.18 -3.40
C PRO A 331 -12.49 -10.68 -4.83
N ALA A 332 -13.71 -10.87 -5.31
CA ALA A 332 -14.16 -10.36 -6.60
C ALA A 332 -14.87 -9.01 -6.45
N VAL A 333 -15.16 -8.34 -7.58
CA VAL A 333 -15.86 -7.05 -7.60
C VAL A 333 -17.22 -7.14 -6.89
N GLU A 334 -17.93 -8.25 -7.05
CA GLU A 334 -19.23 -8.50 -6.43
C GLU A 334 -19.12 -8.54 -4.89
N ASP A 335 -18.04 -9.11 -4.35
CA ASP A 335 -17.77 -9.09 -2.92
C ASP A 335 -17.56 -7.67 -2.42
N TRP A 336 -16.80 -6.85 -3.16
CA TRP A 336 -16.58 -5.44 -2.83
C TRP A 336 -17.88 -4.63 -2.89
N THR A 337 -18.69 -4.82 -3.93
CA THR A 337 -20.00 -4.16 -4.04
C THR A 337 -20.89 -4.52 -2.85
N ARG A 338 -20.95 -5.81 -2.48
CA ARG A 338 -21.72 -6.27 -1.32
C ARG A 338 -21.24 -5.63 -0.02
N VAL A 339 -19.93 -5.63 0.23
CA VAL A 339 -19.33 -5.06 1.44
C VAL A 339 -19.55 -3.54 1.53
N ASN A 340 -19.39 -2.81 0.43
CA ASN A 340 -19.62 -1.37 0.41
C ASN A 340 -21.11 -1.04 0.65
N ARG A 341 -22.05 -1.83 0.08
CA ARG A 341 -23.49 -1.65 0.34
C ARG A 341 -23.87 -1.84 1.81
N SER A 342 -23.25 -2.80 2.49
CA SER A 342 -23.57 -3.10 3.90
C SER A 342 -22.88 -2.16 4.90
N THR A 343 -21.76 -1.55 4.51
CA THR A 343 -20.83 -0.92 5.45
C THR A 343 -20.72 0.60 5.20
N PRO A 344 -21.28 1.45 6.10
CA PRO A 344 -21.08 2.89 6.03
C PRO A 344 -19.65 3.25 6.42
N ARG A 345 -19.17 4.43 6.00
CA ARG A 345 -17.93 4.99 6.52
C ARG A 345 -18.14 5.47 7.96
N LEU A 346 -17.26 5.07 8.87
CA LEU A 346 -17.35 5.38 10.30
C LEU A 346 -16.22 6.31 10.77
N VAL A 347 -15.24 6.62 9.92
CA VAL A 347 -14.05 7.38 10.31
C VAL A 347 -13.94 8.68 9.51
N ASP A 348 -13.78 9.80 10.21
CA ASP A 348 -13.31 11.08 9.67
C ASP A 348 -11.78 11.13 9.83
N ALA A 349 -11.08 11.03 8.71
CA ALA A 349 -9.62 11.02 8.67
C ALA A 349 -9.14 11.70 7.40
N LEU A 350 -8.08 12.52 7.47
CA LEU A 350 -7.48 13.17 6.31
C LEU A 350 -7.19 12.12 5.21
N PRO A 351 -7.62 12.32 3.95
CA PRO A 351 -8.39 13.44 3.40
C PRO A 351 -9.90 13.18 3.27
N ASN A 352 -10.38 12.08 3.84
CA ASN A 352 -11.80 11.77 3.95
C ASN A 352 -12.42 12.58 5.09
N GLY A 353 -12.75 13.84 4.80
CA GLY A 353 -13.31 14.79 5.76
C GLY A 353 -14.72 14.44 6.28
N PRO A 354 -15.39 15.39 6.93
CA PRO A 354 -15.25 16.83 6.77
C PRO A 354 -14.14 17.50 7.61
N ARG A 355 -13.75 16.97 8.77
CA ARG A 355 -12.78 17.62 9.67
C ARG A 355 -11.33 17.26 9.34
N ASN A 356 -11.10 16.15 8.63
CA ASN A 356 -9.79 15.71 8.14
C ASN A 356 -8.78 15.46 9.27
N HIS A 357 -9.16 14.65 10.25
CA HIS A 357 -8.27 14.29 11.36
C HIS A 357 -7.03 13.51 10.85
N PRO A 358 -5.79 13.93 11.19
CA PRO A 358 -4.60 13.12 10.91
C PRO A 358 -4.68 11.73 11.54
N THR A 359 -3.98 10.75 10.97
CA THR A 359 -4.10 9.34 11.38
C THR A 359 -3.73 9.08 12.84
N VAL A 360 -2.82 9.87 13.42
CA VAL A 360 -2.52 9.80 14.86
C VAL A 360 -3.74 10.11 15.75
N GLN A 361 -4.61 11.02 15.33
CA GLN A 361 -5.84 11.32 16.07
C GLN A 361 -6.84 10.17 15.98
N VAL A 362 -6.87 9.46 14.85
CA VAL A 362 -7.67 8.23 14.68
C VAL A 362 -7.17 7.13 15.61
N PHE A 363 -5.85 6.93 15.71
CA PHE A 363 -5.24 6.01 16.67
C PHE A 363 -5.66 6.34 18.11
N MET A 364 -5.55 7.62 18.50
CA MET A 364 -5.89 8.08 19.85
C MET A 364 -7.40 8.05 20.14
N ALA A 365 -8.26 8.18 19.12
CA ALA A 365 -9.70 7.99 19.23
C ALA A 365 -10.10 6.53 19.49
N GLY A 366 -9.14 5.61 19.35
CA GLY A 366 -9.27 4.19 19.63
C GLY A 366 -8.95 3.28 18.44
N GLY A 367 -8.64 3.85 17.28
CA GLY A 367 -8.13 3.14 16.11
C GLY A 367 -9.06 2.07 15.55
N VAL A 368 -8.45 1.04 14.95
CA VAL A 368 -9.16 -0.11 14.36
C VAL A 368 -10.08 -0.85 15.33
N PRO A 369 -9.70 -1.17 16.59
CA PRO A 369 -10.57 -1.96 17.44
C PRO A 369 -11.81 -1.17 17.85
N GLU A 370 -11.75 0.16 17.92
CA GLU A 370 -12.93 1.00 18.14
C GLU A 370 -13.91 0.94 16.96
N VAL A 371 -13.41 0.99 15.73
CA VAL A 371 -14.25 0.83 14.52
C VAL A 371 -14.88 -0.57 14.50
N MET A 372 -14.10 -1.60 14.84
CA MET A 372 -14.59 -2.97 14.90
C MET A 372 -15.66 -3.19 15.99
N LEU A 373 -15.66 -2.42 17.09
CA LEU A 373 -16.78 -2.45 18.05
C LEU A 373 -18.10 -2.02 17.39
N HIS A 374 -18.10 -0.96 16.58
CA HIS A 374 -19.29 -0.53 15.85
C HIS A 374 -19.69 -1.51 14.75
N LEU A 375 -18.73 -2.08 14.03
CA LEU A 375 -19.04 -3.12 13.02
C LEU A 375 -19.60 -4.40 13.66
N ARG A 376 -19.15 -4.74 14.86
CA ARG A 376 -19.72 -5.82 15.68
C ARG A 376 -21.17 -5.51 16.07
N GLU A 377 -21.48 -4.29 16.51
CA GLU A 377 -22.86 -3.85 16.80
C GLU A 377 -23.78 -3.96 15.56
N MET A 378 -23.22 -3.81 14.36
CA MET A 378 -23.92 -3.96 13.09
C MET A 378 -24.04 -5.41 12.61
N GLY A 379 -23.38 -6.37 13.28
CA GLY A 379 -23.37 -7.78 12.87
C GLY A 379 -22.54 -8.05 11.60
N LEU A 380 -21.57 -7.20 11.28
CA LEU A 380 -20.77 -7.29 10.04
C LEU A 380 -19.42 -8.01 10.21
N LEU A 381 -19.08 -8.46 11.42
CA LEU A 381 -17.80 -9.12 11.70
C LEU A 381 -17.98 -10.60 12.08
N HIS A 382 -17.08 -11.42 11.56
CA HIS A 382 -16.83 -12.78 12.04
C HIS A 382 -16.00 -12.72 13.32
N LEU A 383 -16.62 -12.91 14.49
CA LEU A 383 -15.97 -12.73 15.79
C LEU A 383 -15.17 -13.96 16.26
N ASP A 384 -15.42 -15.12 15.66
CA ASP A 384 -14.82 -16.41 15.98
C ASP A 384 -13.43 -16.62 15.35
N VAL A 385 -12.99 -15.72 14.46
CA VAL A 385 -11.66 -15.81 13.83
C VAL A 385 -10.55 -15.63 14.87
N LEU A 386 -9.52 -16.47 14.78
CA LEU A 386 -8.31 -16.35 15.60
C LEU A 386 -7.47 -15.14 15.17
N THR A 387 -6.72 -14.55 16.09
CA THR A 387 -5.76 -13.48 15.79
C THR A 387 -4.39 -13.78 16.41
N VAL A 388 -3.40 -12.95 16.09
CA VAL A 388 -2.03 -13.08 16.61
C VAL A 388 -1.90 -12.91 18.12
N SER A 389 -2.93 -12.44 18.83
CA SER A 389 -2.93 -12.47 20.30
C SER A 389 -3.15 -13.88 20.87
N GLY A 390 -3.38 -14.89 20.02
CA GLY A 390 -3.80 -16.24 20.42
C GLY A 390 -5.25 -16.29 20.90
N ARG A 391 -6.04 -15.24 20.66
CA ARG A 391 -7.45 -15.10 21.04
C ARG A 391 -8.30 -14.82 19.82
N THR A 392 -9.59 -15.10 19.94
CA THR A 392 -10.57 -14.74 18.91
C THR A 392 -10.72 -13.22 18.82
N LEU A 393 -11.15 -12.73 17.65
CA LEU A 393 -11.47 -11.30 17.48
C LEU A 393 -12.51 -10.84 18.52
N GLY A 394 -13.54 -11.63 18.80
CA GLY A 394 -14.54 -11.33 19.81
C GLY A 394 -13.96 -11.13 21.21
N GLU A 395 -13.03 -11.99 21.64
CA GLU A 395 -12.33 -11.85 22.93
C GLU A 395 -11.48 -10.58 22.97
N ASN A 396 -10.74 -10.27 21.89
CA ASN A 396 -9.94 -9.06 21.79
C ASN A 396 -10.80 -7.80 21.88
N LEU A 397 -11.96 -7.77 21.22
CA LEU A 397 -12.88 -6.63 21.30
C LEU A 397 -13.53 -6.49 22.69
N ASN A 398 -13.86 -7.60 23.35
CA ASN A 398 -14.35 -7.58 24.74
C ASN A 398 -13.31 -7.02 25.73
N TRP A 399 -12.03 -7.34 25.51
CA TRP A 399 -10.94 -6.74 26.26
C TRP A 399 -10.80 -5.25 25.96
N TRP A 400 -10.76 -4.87 24.67
CA TRP A 400 -10.56 -3.48 24.25
C TRP A 400 -11.60 -2.53 24.85
N GLU A 401 -12.88 -2.93 24.82
CA GLU A 401 -14.01 -2.17 25.34
C GLU A 401 -13.84 -1.73 26.81
N LYS A 402 -13.15 -2.57 27.60
CA LYS A 402 -12.89 -2.36 29.03
C LYS A 402 -11.45 -1.94 29.34
N SER A 403 -10.60 -1.78 28.33
CA SER A 403 -9.16 -1.56 28.53
C SER A 403 -8.84 -0.16 29.04
N GLU A 404 -7.87 -0.08 29.96
CA GLU A 404 -7.34 1.20 30.45
C GLU A 404 -6.63 1.97 29.32
N THR A 405 -5.97 1.26 28.39
CA THR A 405 -5.33 1.84 27.20
C THR A 405 -6.33 2.61 26.35
N ARG A 406 -7.52 2.05 26.10
CA ARG A 406 -8.60 2.74 25.36
C ARG A 406 -9.03 4.02 26.05
N ALA A 407 -9.26 3.97 27.36
CA ALA A 407 -9.66 5.15 28.14
C ALA A 407 -8.58 6.24 28.13
N ALA A 408 -7.32 5.84 28.35
CA ALA A 408 -6.17 6.73 28.37
C ALA A 408 -5.94 7.41 27.02
N ALA A 409 -6.04 6.67 25.90
CA ALA A 409 -5.86 7.22 24.56
C ALA A 409 -6.91 8.32 24.25
N LYS A 410 -8.18 8.03 24.53
CA LYS A 410 -9.29 8.97 24.29
C LYS A 410 -9.19 10.21 25.18
N GLU A 411 -8.82 10.04 26.43
CA GLU A 411 -8.62 11.15 27.36
C GLU A 411 -7.42 12.01 26.95
N ARG A 412 -6.33 11.40 26.49
CA ARG A 412 -5.15 12.11 25.99
C ARG A 412 -5.45 12.90 24.72
N LEU A 413 -6.24 12.34 23.79
CA LEU A 413 -6.74 13.06 22.61
C LEU A 413 -7.53 14.32 23.01
N ARG A 414 -8.41 14.20 24.00
CA ARG A 414 -9.19 15.33 24.51
C ARG A 414 -8.31 16.39 25.16
N GLN A 415 -7.30 15.98 25.93
CA GLN A 415 -6.41 16.90 26.64
C GLN A 415 -5.45 17.65 25.71
N LEU A 416 -4.88 16.97 24.71
CA LEU A 416 -3.91 17.57 23.79
C LEU A 416 -4.59 18.37 22.69
N ASP A 417 -5.63 17.81 22.07
CA ASP A 417 -6.18 18.35 20.83
C ASP A 417 -7.58 18.97 21.04
N GLY A 418 -8.19 18.81 22.22
CA GLY A 418 -9.56 19.25 22.46
C GLY A 418 -10.62 18.42 21.70
N ILE A 419 -10.24 17.27 21.14
CA ILE A 419 -11.08 16.45 20.26
C ILE A 419 -11.78 15.36 21.08
N LYS A 420 -13.08 15.16 20.83
CA LYS A 420 -13.80 14.01 21.36
C LYS A 420 -13.59 12.82 20.42
N ALA A 421 -13.29 11.64 20.95
CA ALA A 421 -13.09 10.44 20.13
C ALA A 421 -14.29 10.13 19.21
N SER A 422 -15.51 10.40 19.66
CA SER A 422 -16.75 10.22 18.89
C SER A 422 -16.93 11.20 17.73
N ASP A 423 -16.10 12.25 17.66
CA ASP A 423 -16.02 13.18 16.54
C ASP A 423 -15.05 12.71 15.45
N VAL A 424 -14.23 11.70 15.73
CA VAL A 424 -13.27 11.06 14.81
C VAL A 424 -13.79 9.70 14.32
N ILE A 425 -14.27 8.87 15.24
CA ILE A 425 -14.86 7.55 14.97
C ILE A 425 -16.33 7.59 15.40
N PHE A 426 -17.22 7.51 14.42
CA PHE A 426 -18.67 7.64 14.63
C PHE A 426 -19.32 6.28 14.88
N GLY A 427 -20.31 6.28 15.76
CA GLY A 427 -21.29 5.20 15.78
C GLY A 427 -22.16 5.19 14.50
N PRO A 428 -22.76 4.05 14.15
CA PRO A 428 -23.44 3.86 12.85
C PRO A 428 -24.62 4.81 12.63
N LYS A 429 -25.36 5.15 13.69
CA LYS A 429 -26.47 6.11 13.60
C LYS A 429 -25.99 7.52 13.24
N THR A 430 -24.90 7.97 13.88
CA THR A 430 -24.29 9.28 13.63
C THR A 430 -23.68 9.34 12.22
N ALA A 431 -22.99 8.28 11.80
CA ALA A 431 -22.44 8.17 10.45
C ALA A 431 -23.53 8.34 9.38
N ARG A 432 -24.66 7.61 9.52
CA ARG A 432 -25.79 7.74 8.59
C ARG A 432 -26.43 9.12 8.63
N ALA A 433 -26.67 9.67 9.82
CA ALA A 433 -27.28 10.99 9.99
C ALA A 433 -26.44 12.11 9.35
N ASN A 434 -25.12 11.95 9.36
CA ASN A 434 -24.19 12.91 8.77
C ASN A 434 -23.80 12.60 7.31
N GLY A 435 -24.49 11.66 6.65
CA GLY A 435 -24.27 11.36 5.23
C GLY A 435 -22.96 10.62 4.89
N TYR A 436 -22.39 9.87 5.84
CA TYR A 436 -21.21 9.04 5.61
C TYR A 436 -21.60 7.74 4.88
N SER A 437 -21.88 7.85 3.58
CA SER A 437 -22.10 6.69 2.70
C SER A 437 -20.78 5.97 2.38
N SER A 438 -20.90 4.71 1.93
CA SER A 438 -19.73 3.91 1.53
C SER A 438 -19.01 4.55 0.34
N ALA A 439 -17.72 4.27 0.24
CA ALA A 439 -16.80 5.07 -0.53
C ALA A 439 -16.63 4.65 -1.99
N LEU A 440 -16.85 3.37 -2.34
CA LEU A 440 -16.44 2.82 -3.63
C LEU A 440 -17.61 2.39 -4.51
N VAL A 441 -17.55 2.81 -5.77
CA VAL A 441 -18.42 2.36 -6.86
C VAL A 441 -17.53 1.74 -7.94
N PHE A 442 -18.07 0.75 -8.65
CA PHE A 442 -17.38 0.04 -9.73
C PHE A 442 -18.07 0.31 -11.08
N PRO A 443 -17.81 1.46 -11.74
CA PRO A 443 -18.45 1.78 -13.00
C PRO A 443 -18.07 0.78 -14.10
N THR A 444 -19.05 0.44 -14.94
CA THR A 444 -18.86 -0.38 -16.14
C THR A 444 -19.34 0.40 -17.37
N GLY A 445 -19.12 -0.12 -18.57
CA GLY A 445 -19.68 0.49 -19.77
C GLY A 445 -18.83 0.19 -20.99
N ASN A 446 -19.13 0.85 -22.10
CA ASN A 446 -18.43 0.55 -23.36
C ASN A 446 -16.95 0.98 -23.34
N ILE A 447 -16.54 1.87 -22.42
CA ILE A 447 -15.14 2.24 -22.19
C ILE A 447 -14.43 1.21 -21.29
N ALA A 448 -15.14 0.63 -20.31
CA ALA A 448 -14.59 -0.24 -19.28
C ALA A 448 -15.39 -1.55 -19.13
N PRO A 449 -15.30 -2.47 -20.11
CA PRO A 449 -16.07 -3.70 -20.08
C PRO A 449 -15.63 -4.68 -18.99
N ASP A 450 -14.35 -4.67 -18.56
CA ASP A 450 -13.89 -5.46 -17.39
C ASP A 450 -14.13 -4.70 -16.07
N GLY A 451 -14.67 -3.48 -16.14
CA GLY A 451 -14.93 -2.63 -15.00
C GLY A 451 -13.86 -1.56 -14.74
N SER A 452 -14.14 -0.75 -13.73
CA SER A 452 -13.29 0.34 -13.23
C SER A 452 -13.64 0.61 -11.78
N VAL A 453 -12.94 1.54 -11.12
CA VAL A 453 -13.26 1.94 -9.74
C VAL A 453 -13.23 3.45 -9.57
N ILE A 454 -14.17 3.97 -8.78
CA ILE A 454 -14.19 5.35 -8.31
C ILE A 454 -14.48 5.43 -6.82
N LYS A 455 -13.81 6.36 -6.15
CA LYS A 455 -14.17 6.78 -4.80
C LYS A 455 -15.29 7.83 -4.85
N ALA A 456 -16.53 7.40 -4.90
CA ALA A 456 -17.69 8.28 -5.10
C ALA A 456 -17.87 9.35 -4.01
N THR A 457 -17.42 9.08 -2.77
CA THR A 457 -17.42 10.08 -1.68
C THR A 457 -16.39 11.19 -1.86
N ALA A 458 -15.46 11.03 -2.79
CA ALA A 458 -14.43 12.04 -3.07
C ALA A 458 -14.88 13.06 -4.14
N ILE A 459 -16.04 12.84 -4.77
CA ILE A 459 -16.67 13.79 -5.68
C ILE A 459 -17.18 14.98 -4.85
N ASP A 460 -16.95 16.20 -5.35
CA ASP A 460 -17.39 17.42 -4.70
C ASP A 460 -18.93 17.40 -4.54
N PRO A 461 -19.48 17.59 -3.32
CA PRO A 461 -20.92 17.55 -3.08
C PRO A 461 -21.73 18.53 -3.95
N SER A 462 -21.14 19.64 -4.40
CA SER A 462 -21.81 20.61 -5.28
C SER A 462 -22.04 20.11 -6.71
N LEU A 463 -21.49 18.94 -7.06
CA LEU A 463 -21.66 18.29 -8.37
C LEU A 463 -22.63 17.11 -8.32
N ILE A 464 -23.20 16.85 -7.15
CA ILE A 464 -24.17 15.78 -6.95
C ILE A 464 -25.57 16.38 -7.06
N ASP A 465 -26.43 15.77 -7.86
CA ASP A 465 -27.82 16.19 -8.01
C ASP A 465 -28.70 15.79 -6.81
N ASP A 466 -29.95 16.26 -6.81
CA ASP A 466 -30.93 16.00 -5.74
C ASP A 466 -31.25 14.50 -5.57
N ASN A 467 -30.94 13.66 -6.55
CA ASN A 467 -31.12 12.20 -6.49
C ASN A 467 -29.84 11.48 -6.00
N ASN A 468 -28.87 12.22 -5.46
CA ASN A 468 -27.57 11.70 -5.04
C ASN A 468 -26.74 11.08 -6.18
N VAL A 469 -26.93 11.57 -7.41
CA VAL A 469 -26.23 11.10 -8.62
C VAL A 469 -25.25 12.15 -9.11
N TYR A 470 -24.04 11.72 -9.42
CA TYR A 470 -23.09 12.51 -10.23
C TYR A 470 -23.32 12.21 -11.70
N GLN A 471 -23.53 13.25 -12.51
CA GLN A 471 -23.63 13.13 -13.95
C GLN A 471 -22.70 14.13 -14.63
N HIS A 472 -21.96 13.66 -15.62
CA HIS A 472 -21.08 14.49 -16.41
C HIS A 472 -21.06 14.02 -17.85
N THR A 473 -21.08 14.96 -18.79
CA THR A 473 -20.87 14.69 -20.21
C THR A 473 -19.94 15.76 -20.75
N GLY A 474 -18.80 15.34 -21.28
CA GLY A 474 -17.70 16.24 -21.63
C GLY A 474 -16.86 15.71 -22.78
N LYS A 475 -16.05 16.59 -23.37
CA LYS A 475 -15.11 16.22 -24.42
C LYS A 475 -13.87 15.58 -23.82
N ALA A 476 -13.40 14.50 -24.42
CA ALA A 476 -12.17 13.84 -24.03
C ALA A 476 -10.96 14.71 -24.40
N ARG A 477 -10.05 14.86 -23.43
CA ARG A 477 -8.67 15.32 -23.64
C ARG A 477 -7.74 14.16 -23.34
N VAL A 478 -7.14 13.60 -24.37
CA VAL A 478 -6.47 12.31 -24.35
C VAL A 478 -4.97 12.48 -24.20
N PHE A 479 -4.39 11.80 -23.21
CA PHE A 479 -2.97 11.83 -22.90
C PHE A 479 -2.43 10.41 -22.76
N ALA A 480 -1.23 10.17 -23.28
CA ALA A 480 -0.50 8.92 -23.11
C ALA A 480 0.49 8.94 -21.92
N ARG A 481 0.66 10.11 -21.28
CA ARG A 481 1.67 10.35 -20.24
C ARG A 481 1.15 11.33 -19.18
N GLU A 482 1.36 11.02 -17.90
CA GLU A 482 0.98 11.90 -16.78
C GLU A 482 1.63 13.29 -16.91
N SER A 483 2.90 13.33 -17.32
CA SER A 483 3.66 14.58 -17.48
C SER A 483 3.03 15.57 -18.48
N ASP A 484 2.41 15.06 -19.55
CA ASP A 484 1.77 15.89 -20.57
C ASP A 484 0.41 16.40 -20.09
N ALA A 485 -0.37 15.55 -19.40
CA ALA A 485 -1.60 15.97 -18.75
C ALA A 485 -1.35 17.04 -17.66
N ILE A 486 -0.27 16.90 -16.87
CA ILE A 486 0.15 17.92 -15.89
C ILE A 486 0.58 19.22 -16.56
N ARG A 487 1.28 19.16 -17.69
CA ARG A 487 1.65 20.35 -18.46
C ARG A 487 0.41 21.08 -18.98
N ALA A 488 -0.61 20.34 -19.43
CA ALA A 488 -1.88 20.91 -19.85
C ALA A 488 -2.64 21.58 -18.69
N ILE A 489 -2.68 20.94 -17.51
CA ILE A 489 -3.28 21.52 -16.28
C ILE A 489 -2.58 22.82 -15.89
N LYS A 490 -1.24 22.87 -15.97
CA LYS A 490 -0.43 24.05 -15.66
C LYS A 490 -0.49 25.17 -16.72
N GLY A 491 -1.19 24.96 -17.84
CA GLY A 491 -1.36 25.97 -18.90
C GLY A 491 -0.16 26.14 -19.85
N GLY A 492 0.63 25.08 -20.06
CA GLY A 492 1.75 25.10 -21.02
C GLY A 492 1.33 25.08 -22.51
N GLU A 493 2.31 25.00 -23.42
CA GLU A 493 2.15 25.09 -24.89
C GLU A 493 1.23 24.04 -25.54
N SER A 494 0.82 23.00 -24.80
CA SER A 494 0.04 21.85 -25.27
C SER A 494 -1.49 22.09 -25.35
N GLY A 495 -1.95 23.33 -25.22
CA GLY A 495 -3.38 23.66 -25.12
C GLY A 495 -3.93 23.37 -23.73
N GLY A 496 -4.69 24.32 -23.17
CA GLY A 496 -5.26 24.20 -21.83
C GLY A 496 -6.32 23.10 -21.73
N ILE A 497 -6.58 22.66 -20.50
CA ILE A 497 -7.79 21.92 -20.13
C ILE A 497 -8.91 22.95 -19.91
N GLU A 498 -10.06 22.73 -20.53
CA GLU A 498 -11.24 23.59 -20.34
C GLU A 498 -12.18 23.00 -19.29
N GLN A 499 -12.91 23.88 -18.58
CA GLN A 499 -13.92 23.42 -17.63
C GLN A 499 -14.97 22.57 -18.35
N GLY A 500 -15.19 21.35 -17.87
CA GLY A 500 -16.11 20.39 -18.48
C GLY A 500 -15.44 19.35 -19.39
N ASP A 501 -14.13 19.46 -19.63
CA ASP A 501 -13.37 18.40 -20.29
C ASP A 501 -13.24 17.16 -19.40
N VAL A 502 -13.14 15.99 -20.03
CA VAL A 502 -12.79 14.71 -19.40
C VAL A 502 -11.34 14.39 -19.74
N ILE A 503 -10.46 14.34 -18.73
CA ILE A 503 -9.09 13.88 -18.94
C ILE A 503 -9.11 12.36 -19.12
N VAL A 504 -8.61 11.87 -20.25
CA VAL A 504 -8.40 10.45 -20.51
C VAL A 504 -6.89 10.21 -20.51
N LEU A 505 -6.37 9.67 -19.41
CA LEU A 505 -4.97 9.24 -19.34
C LEU A 505 -4.92 7.73 -19.52
N ALA A 506 -4.49 7.26 -20.68
CA ALA A 506 -4.48 5.83 -21.00
C ALA A 506 -3.12 5.38 -21.54
N GLY A 507 -2.91 4.05 -21.61
CA GLY A 507 -1.59 3.50 -21.86
C GLY A 507 -0.67 3.56 -20.64
N CYS A 508 -1.26 3.76 -19.46
CA CYS A 508 -0.58 3.84 -18.17
C CYS A 508 -0.96 2.66 -17.26
N GLY A 509 -1.57 1.61 -17.82
CA GLY A 509 -1.82 0.34 -17.14
C GLY A 509 -0.53 -0.48 -16.89
N PRO A 510 -0.67 -1.74 -16.43
CA PRO A 510 0.45 -2.62 -16.15
C PRO A 510 1.50 -2.69 -17.27
N ALA A 511 1.08 -2.87 -18.52
CA ALA A 511 2.01 -3.00 -19.66
C ALA A 511 2.63 -1.66 -20.10
N GLY A 512 2.05 -0.54 -19.68
CA GLY A 512 2.44 0.80 -20.10
C GLY A 512 3.49 1.42 -19.20
N THR A 513 3.20 1.46 -17.90
CA THR A 513 3.99 2.16 -16.89
C THR A 513 4.12 1.37 -15.59
N GLY A 514 3.85 0.06 -15.59
CA GLY A 514 3.79 -0.71 -14.34
C GLY A 514 2.57 -0.36 -13.49
N MET A 515 1.52 0.19 -14.12
CA MET A 515 0.33 0.72 -13.47
C MET A 515 0.69 1.84 -12.48
N GLU A 516 1.20 2.97 -13.01
CA GLU A 516 1.63 4.09 -12.17
C GLU A 516 0.49 4.68 -11.33
N GLU A 517 0.83 5.29 -10.18
CA GLU A 517 -0.15 6.05 -9.40
C GLU A 517 -0.21 7.48 -9.93
N THR A 518 -1.38 7.96 -10.36
CA THR A 518 -1.53 9.27 -11.01
C THR A 518 -2.02 10.35 -10.04
N TYR A 519 -1.47 10.36 -8.82
CA TYR A 519 -1.86 11.30 -7.77
C TYR A 519 -1.62 12.76 -8.16
N GLN A 520 -0.58 13.04 -8.96
CA GLN A 520 -0.20 14.40 -9.33
C GLN A 520 -1.37 15.13 -10.02
N LEU A 521 -2.12 14.43 -10.88
CA LEU A 521 -3.29 14.99 -11.56
C LEU A 521 -4.39 15.34 -10.56
N THR A 522 -4.80 14.35 -9.76
CA THR A 522 -5.93 14.48 -8.84
C THR A 522 -5.71 15.59 -7.81
N SER A 523 -4.47 15.70 -7.32
CA SER A 523 -4.08 16.67 -6.32
C SER A 523 -3.89 18.07 -6.88
N ALA A 524 -3.36 18.21 -8.11
CA ALA A 524 -3.31 19.49 -8.80
C ALA A 524 -4.73 20.05 -8.97
N LEU A 525 -5.65 19.27 -9.56
CA LEU A 525 -7.04 19.68 -9.79
C LEU A 525 -7.78 20.03 -8.50
N LYS A 526 -7.57 19.29 -7.41
CA LYS A 526 -8.19 19.56 -6.10
C LYS A 526 -7.97 21.00 -5.62
N HIS A 527 -6.81 21.57 -5.90
CA HIS A 527 -6.43 22.90 -5.42
C HIS A 527 -6.63 24.01 -6.45
N LEU A 528 -7.23 23.69 -7.60
CA LEU A 528 -7.60 24.67 -8.63
C LEU A 528 -9.11 24.93 -8.58
N PRO A 529 -9.56 26.21 -8.65
CA PRO A 529 -10.97 26.56 -8.51
C PRO A 529 -11.91 25.82 -9.48
N TRP A 530 -11.46 25.57 -10.70
CA TRP A 530 -12.20 24.87 -11.75
C TRP A 530 -11.97 23.36 -11.76
N GLY A 531 -10.97 22.85 -11.03
CA GLY A 531 -10.52 21.46 -11.15
C GLY A 531 -11.56 20.43 -10.69
N LYS A 532 -12.49 20.81 -9.80
CA LYS A 532 -13.60 19.93 -9.40
C LYS A 532 -14.50 19.51 -10.57
N HIS A 533 -14.55 20.29 -11.65
CA HIS A 533 -15.38 20.02 -12.83
C HIS A 533 -14.71 19.12 -13.87
N ILE A 534 -13.49 18.64 -13.61
CA ILE A 534 -12.70 17.82 -14.55
C ILE A 534 -12.63 16.39 -14.02
N PRO A 535 -13.44 15.46 -14.56
CA PRO A 535 -13.24 14.04 -14.28
C PRO A 535 -11.99 13.51 -14.97
N ILE A 536 -11.44 12.43 -14.41
CA ILE A 536 -10.30 11.69 -14.96
C ILE A 536 -10.70 10.24 -15.19
N LEU A 537 -10.43 9.71 -16.38
CA LEU A 537 -10.47 8.29 -16.71
C LEU A 537 -9.05 7.76 -16.93
N THR A 538 -8.70 6.64 -16.30
CA THR A 538 -7.38 6.01 -16.52
C THR A 538 -7.35 4.49 -16.33
N ASP A 539 -6.54 3.82 -17.14
CA ASP A 539 -6.15 2.41 -16.94
C ASP A 539 -5.01 2.25 -15.91
N ALA A 540 -4.47 3.35 -15.40
CA ALA A 540 -3.58 3.43 -14.25
C ALA A 540 -4.35 3.34 -12.93
N ARG A 541 -3.71 3.72 -11.81
CA ARG A 541 -4.30 3.65 -10.47
C ARG A 541 -4.26 4.99 -9.72
N PHE A 542 -5.16 5.10 -8.75
CA PHE A 542 -5.28 6.27 -7.89
C PHE A 542 -4.86 5.96 -6.46
N SER A 543 -4.43 7.02 -5.76
CA SER A 543 -4.08 6.97 -4.35
C SER A 543 -5.31 7.02 -3.45
N GLY A 544 -5.14 6.63 -2.18
CA GLY A 544 -6.16 6.84 -1.15
C GLY A 544 -6.50 8.32 -0.90
N VAL A 545 -5.65 9.23 -1.35
CA VAL A 545 -5.80 10.68 -1.22
C VAL A 545 -6.44 11.37 -2.43
N SER A 546 -6.72 10.65 -3.50
CA SER A 546 -7.34 11.21 -4.71
C SER A 546 -8.74 11.75 -4.42
N THR A 547 -9.04 12.91 -5.01
CA THR A 547 -10.33 13.61 -4.89
C THR A 547 -10.88 14.00 -6.25
N GLY A 548 -12.18 14.23 -6.33
CA GLY A 548 -12.91 14.49 -7.57
C GLY A 548 -13.40 13.20 -8.23
N ALA A 549 -13.98 13.34 -9.43
CA ALA A 549 -14.49 12.22 -10.21
C ALA A 549 -13.35 11.48 -10.94
N CYS A 550 -12.56 10.72 -10.19
CA CYS A 550 -11.38 9.99 -10.68
C CYS A 550 -11.68 8.49 -10.80
N ILE A 551 -11.78 7.99 -12.03
CA ILE A 551 -12.15 6.60 -12.35
C ILE A 551 -10.93 5.86 -12.88
N GLY A 552 -10.42 4.93 -12.07
CA GLY A 552 -9.15 4.24 -12.31
C GLY A 552 -9.36 2.75 -12.54
N HIS A 553 -8.26 2.03 -12.79
CA HIS A 553 -8.27 0.59 -13.06
C HIS A 553 -9.18 0.22 -14.24
N VAL A 554 -9.34 1.12 -15.21
CA VAL A 554 -10.18 0.87 -16.39
C VAL A 554 -9.62 -0.34 -17.13
N GLY A 555 -10.43 -1.40 -17.21
CA GLY A 555 -10.08 -2.66 -17.85
C GLY A 555 -10.99 -2.99 -19.04
N PRO A 556 -10.49 -3.65 -20.09
CA PRO A 556 -9.07 -3.95 -20.34
C PRO A 556 -8.22 -2.69 -20.51
N GLU A 557 -6.93 -2.75 -20.17
CA GLU A 557 -6.02 -1.61 -20.37
C GLU A 557 -5.83 -1.27 -21.85
N ALA A 558 -5.42 -0.05 -22.17
CA ALA A 558 -5.28 0.42 -23.56
C ALA A 558 -4.34 -0.46 -24.39
N LEU A 559 -3.20 -0.86 -23.82
CA LEU A 559 -2.17 -1.64 -24.51
C LEU A 559 -2.54 -3.13 -24.66
N ALA A 560 -3.61 -3.58 -23.99
CA ALA A 560 -4.23 -4.88 -24.22
C ALA A 560 -5.35 -4.83 -25.28
N GLY A 561 -5.50 -3.69 -25.97
CA GLY A 561 -6.56 -3.46 -26.96
C GLY A 561 -7.90 -3.02 -26.36
N GLY A 562 -7.90 -2.60 -25.09
CA GLY A 562 -9.09 -2.14 -24.40
C GLY A 562 -9.73 -0.89 -25.04
N PRO A 563 -11.06 -0.69 -24.89
CA PRO A 563 -11.76 0.42 -25.54
C PRO A 563 -11.26 1.81 -25.13
N VAL A 564 -10.77 1.97 -23.89
CA VAL A 564 -10.14 3.22 -23.42
C VAL A 564 -8.95 3.65 -24.29
N GLY A 565 -8.22 2.69 -24.86
CA GLY A 565 -7.11 2.93 -25.78
C GLY A 565 -7.52 3.39 -27.19
N LYS A 566 -8.82 3.49 -27.45
CA LYS A 566 -9.38 3.85 -28.76
C LYS A 566 -10.09 5.21 -28.76
N LEU A 567 -10.06 5.89 -27.61
CA LEU A 567 -10.56 7.25 -27.47
C LEU A 567 -9.60 8.24 -28.13
N LEU A 568 -10.18 9.27 -28.73
CA LEU A 568 -9.52 10.37 -29.43
C LEU A 568 -9.91 11.70 -28.78
N ASP A 569 -9.06 12.72 -28.96
CA ASP A 569 -9.39 14.08 -28.55
C ASP A 569 -10.73 14.52 -29.15
N GLY A 570 -11.59 15.10 -28.32
CA GLY A 570 -12.92 15.59 -28.71
C GLY A 570 -14.04 14.54 -28.69
N ASP A 571 -13.73 13.25 -28.49
CA ASP A 571 -14.76 12.23 -28.24
C ASP A 571 -15.63 12.63 -27.04
N ILE A 572 -16.93 12.31 -27.09
CA ILE A 572 -17.86 12.67 -26.02
C ILE A 572 -17.99 11.50 -25.06
N VAL A 573 -17.65 11.78 -23.82
CA VAL A 573 -17.67 10.81 -22.72
C VAL A 573 -18.78 11.19 -21.75
N GLN A 574 -19.65 10.22 -21.45
CA GLN A 574 -20.66 10.32 -20.42
C GLN A 574 -20.25 9.48 -19.20
N ILE A 575 -20.35 10.09 -18.03
CA ILE A 575 -20.08 9.49 -16.74
C ILE A 575 -21.33 9.64 -15.87
N ARG A 576 -21.80 8.53 -15.30
CA ARG A 576 -22.86 8.52 -14.30
C ARG A 576 -22.42 7.72 -13.08
N VAL A 577 -22.59 8.27 -11.87
CA VAL A 577 -22.30 7.56 -10.61
C VAL A 577 -23.45 7.79 -9.64
N ASP A 578 -24.14 6.71 -9.29
CA ASP A 578 -25.25 6.66 -8.34
C ASP A 578 -24.71 6.27 -6.96
N ARG A 579 -24.76 7.21 -6.01
CA ARG A 579 -24.16 7.04 -4.67
C ARG A 579 -25.06 6.29 -3.70
N ASP A 580 -26.35 6.15 -4.01
CA ASP A 580 -27.29 5.38 -3.19
C ASP A 580 -27.30 3.91 -3.60
N GLN A 581 -27.36 3.63 -4.91
CA GLN A 581 -27.34 2.26 -5.44
C GLN A 581 -25.93 1.67 -5.54
N LEU A 582 -24.90 2.53 -5.42
CA LEU A 582 -23.48 2.21 -5.64
C LEU A 582 -23.24 1.57 -7.00
N THR A 583 -23.82 2.18 -8.03
CA THR A 583 -23.68 1.77 -9.44
C THR A 583 -23.14 2.92 -10.25
N GLY A 584 -22.39 2.65 -11.31
CA GLY A 584 -21.93 3.71 -12.20
C GLY A 584 -21.74 3.21 -13.62
N SER A 585 -21.67 4.14 -14.55
CA SER A 585 -21.35 3.85 -15.92
C SER A 585 -20.44 4.88 -16.59
N ILE A 586 -19.62 4.41 -17.52
CA ILE A 586 -18.75 5.23 -18.36
C ILE A 586 -18.88 4.84 -19.83
N HIS A 587 -19.32 5.80 -20.64
CA HIS A 587 -19.64 5.57 -22.05
C HIS A 587 -19.00 6.59 -22.97
N PHE A 588 -18.44 6.11 -24.07
CA PHE A 588 -18.29 6.88 -25.29
C PHE A 588 -19.64 6.96 -26.00
N ILE A 589 -20.08 8.17 -26.34
CA ILE A 589 -21.41 8.42 -26.92
C ILE A 589 -21.34 9.29 -28.19
N GLY A 590 -20.23 9.21 -28.93
CA GLY A 590 -20.08 9.85 -30.24
C GLY A 590 -19.07 11.00 -30.27
N THR A 591 -18.94 11.64 -31.43
CA THR A 591 -17.98 12.72 -31.70
C THR A 591 -18.65 14.08 -31.90
N ASP A 592 -19.97 14.10 -32.06
CA ASP A 592 -20.78 15.30 -32.27
C ASP A 592 -21.74 15.51 -31.10
N PRO A 593 -21.63 16.63 -30.35
CA PRO A 593 -22.51 16.88 -29.20
C PRO A 593 -23.97 17.08 -29.58
N HIS A 594 -24.27 17.28 -30.86
CA HIS A 594 -25.63 17.41 -31.37
C HIS A 594 -26.25 16.08 -31.86
N SER A 595 -25.45 15.02 -31.94
CA SER A 595 -25.88 13.70 -32.43
C SER A 595 -25.23 12.58 -31.60
N LEU A 596 -25.65 12.47 -30.34
CA LEU A 596 -25.14 11.48 -29.40
C LEU A 596 -25.60 10.06 -29.76
N LEU A 597 -24.68 9.11 -29.66
CA LEU A 597 -24.91 7.68 -29.86
C LEU A 597 -25.44 7.03 -28.57
N THR A 598 -26.16 5.93 -28.73
CA THR A 598 -26.40 5.00 -27.62
C THR A 598 -25.10 4.33 -27.17
N PRO A 599 -25.01 3.83 -25.92
CA PRO A 599 -23.86 3.05 -25.46
C PRO A 599 -23.49 1.88 -26.38
N GLU A 600 -24.48 1.18 -26.94
CA GLU A 600 -24.30 0.04 -27.84
C GLU A 600 -23.70 0.46 -29.18
N GLU A 601 -24.20 1.55 -29.78
CA GLU A 601 -23.63 2.13 -31.00
C GLU A 601 -22.21 2.65 -30.76
N GLY A 602 -21.98 3.31 -29.62
CA GLY A 602 -20.64 3.74 -29.20
C GLY A 602 -19.68 2.56 -29.04
N ALA A 603 -20.14 1.45 -28.48
CA ALA A 603 -19.36 0.22 -28.37
C ALA A 603 -18.98 -0.34 -29.75
N ALA A 604 -19.92 -0.33 -30.70
CA ALA A 604 -19.65 -0.76 -32.08
C ALA A 604 -18.64 0.14 -32.79
N VAL A 605 -18.68 1.45 -32.55
CA VAL A 605 -17.67 2.39 -33.06
C VAL A 605 -16.30 2.08 -32.47
N LEU A 606 -16.19 1.95 -31.14
CA LEU A 606 -14.91 1.61 -30.49
C LEU A 606 -14.40 0.23 -30.94
N ALA A 607 -15.27 -0.77 -31.15
CA ALA A 607 -14.86 -2.09 -31.63
C ALA A 607 -14.16 -2.01 -33.00
N ASN A 608 -14.64 -1.14 -33.90
CA ASN A 608 -14.10 -0.95 -35.25
C ASN A 608 -12.92 0.03 -35.32
N ARG A 609 -12.66 0.82 -34.27
CA ARG A 609 -11.48 1.69 -34.22
C ARG A 609 -10.21 0.89 -33.95
N GLU A 610 -9.11 1.31 -34.58
CA GLU A 610 -7.78 0.91 -34.17
C GLU A 610 -7.40 1.58 -32.84
N THR A 611 -6.45 0.98 -32.12
CA THR A 611 -5.87 1.62 -30.93
C THR A 611 -5.21 2.94 -31.35
N ASN A 612 -5.44 3.99 -30.57
CA ASN A 612 -4.86 5.30 -30.83
C ASN A 612 -3.32 5.19 -30.79
N PRO A 613 -2.60 5.60 -31.86
CA PRO A 613 -1.18 5.33 -32.02
C PRO A 613 -0.28 6.09 -31.02
N ILE A 614 -0.82 7.05 -30.26
CA ILE A 614 -0.07 7.72 -29.20
C ILE A 614 0.21 6.80 -28.00
N PHE A 615 -0.58 5.73 -27.83
CA PHE A 615 -0.42 4.78 -26.74
C PHE A 615 0.64 3.73 -27.10
N ALA A 616 1.69 3.69 -26.30
CA ALA A 616 2.74 2.69 -26.37
C ALA A 616 3.34 2.52 -24.96
N PRO A 617 3.99 1.37 -24.68
CA PRO A 617 4.78 1.23 -23.46
C PRO A 617 5.75 2.40 -23.31
N HIS A 618 5.88 2.93 -22.09
CA HIS A 618 6.74 4.08 -21.87
C HIS A 618 8.20 3.76 -22.27
N PRO A 619 8.94 4.66 -22.94
CA PRO A 619 10.31 4.36 -23.41
C PRO A 619 11.29 3.97 -22.29
N HIS A 620 11.06 4.49 -21.08
CA HIS A 620 11.83 4.18 -19.88
C HIS A 620 11.27 3.03 -19.04
N LEU A 621 10.24 2.31 -19.51
CA LEU A 621 9.68 1.17 -18.79
C LEU A 621 10.75 0.07 -18.62
N PRO A 622 11.16 -0.25 -17.39
CA PRO A 622 12.19 -1.26 -17.13
C PRO A 622 11.81 -2.65 -17.67
N ALA A 623 12.81 -3.47 -17.97
CA ALA A 623 12.60 -4.84 -18.42
C ALA A 623 11.91 -5.70 -17.33
N ASP A 624 12.27 -5.47 -16.07
CA ASP A 624 11.68 -6.17 -14.92
C ASP A 624 10.19 -5.84 -14.77
N THR A 625 9.81 -4.57 -14.93
CA THR A 625 8.40 -4.14 -14.96
C THR A 625 7.63 -4.74 -16.14
N LYS A 626 8.23 -4.82 -17.33
CA LYS A 626 7.61 -5.48 -18.50
C LYS A 626 7.36 -6.96 -18.23
N LEU A 627 8.32 -7.64 -17.62
CA LEU A 627 8.18 -9.03 -17.22
C LEU A 627 7.07 -9.17 -16.17
N TRP A 628 7.06 -8.32 -15.13
CA TRP A 628 5.99 -8.27 -14.13
C TRP A 628 4.61 -8.12 -14.79
N ALA A 629 4.46 -7.19 -15.74
CA ALA A 629 3.21 -6.92 -16.44
C ALA A 629 2.69 -8.14 -17.21
N ALA A 630 3.58 -8.88 -17.87
CA ALA A 630 3.24 -10.11 -18.57
C ALA A 630 2.86 -11.24 -17.60
N LEU A 631 3.62 -11.42 -16.52
CA LEU A 631 3.37 -12.46 -15.52
C LEU A 631 2.04 -12.24 -14.78
N GLN A 632 1.75 -10.99 -14.40
CA GLN A 632 0.48 -10.68 -13.73
C GLN A 632 -0.71 -10.81 -14.67
N SER A 633 -0.55 -10.47 -15.95
CA SER A 633 -1.59 -10.64 -16.97
C SER A 633 -1.95 -12.12 -17.16
N ALA A 634 -0.94 -12.99 -17.29
CA ALA A 634 -1.12 -14.45 -17.33
C ALA A 634 -1.76 -15.02 -16.05
N SER A 635 -1.76 -14.24 -14.96
CA SER A 635 -2.31 -14.61 -13.64
C SER A 635 -3.69 -14.02 -13.36
N GLY A 636 -4.39 -13.50 -14.37
CA GLY A 636 -5.73 -12.90 -14.23
C GLY A 636 -5.75 -11.37 -14.10
N GLY A 637 -4.59 -10.72 -14.17
CA GLY A 637 -4.48 -9.27 -14.33
C GLY A 637 -4.77 -8.44 -13.07
N THR A 638 -5.14 -7.18 -13.30
CA THR A 638 -5.38 -6.17 -12.26
C THR A 638 -6.46 -6.60 -11.26
N TRP A 639 -7.58 -7.15 -11.74
CA TRP A 639 -8.71 -7.54 -10.91
C TRP A 639 -8.44 -8.79 -10.06
N SER A 640 -7.42 -9.60 -10.38
CA SER A 640 -6.92 -10.66 -9.49
C SER A 640 -5.86 -10.14 -8.48
N GLY A 641 -5.62 -8.83 -8.44
CA GLY A 641 -4.65 -8.20 -7.55
C GLY A 641 -3.23 -8.15 -8.10
N SER A 642 -3.04 -8.37 -9.40
CA SER A 642 -1.74 -8.35 -10.09
C SER A 642 -0.71 -9.30 -9.45
N VAL A 643 -1.13 -10.53 -9.19
CA VAL A 643 -0.34 -11.57 -8.53
C VAL A 643 0.50 -12.37 -9.53
N TYR A 644 1.36 -13.27 -9.02
CA TYR A 644 1.94 -14.33 -9.83
C TYR A 644 1.28 -15.66 -9.45
N ASP A 645 0.42 -16.16 -10.33
CA ASP A 645 -0.12 -17.51 -10.27
C ASP A 645 0.85 -18.44 -10.99
N VAL A 646 1.70 -19.11 -10.21
CA VAL A 646 2.84 -19.86 -10.72
C VAL A 646 2.39 -20.97 -11.68
N ASP A 647 1.31 -21.66 -11.34
CA ASP A 647 0.80 -22.78 -12.15
C ASP A 647 0.23 -22.27 -13.47
N LYS A 648 -0.59 -21.20 -13.45
CA LYS A 648 -1.11 -20.58 -14.69
C LYS A 648 0.00 -20.00 -15.56
N ILE A 649 1.03 -19.39 -14.96
CA ILE A 649 2.18 -18.86 -15.69
C ILE A 649 2.91 -20.01 -16.40
N ILE A 650 3.22 -21.10 -15.69
CA ILE A 650 3.89 -22.27 -16.28
C ILE A 650 3.03 -22.86 -17.40
N GLU A 651 1.73 -23.06 -17.17
CA GLU A 651 0.80 -23.57 -18.17
C GLU A 651 0.78 -22.69 -19.44
N THR A 652 0.73 -21.37 -19.25
CA THR A 652 0.74 -20.38 -20.34
C THR A 652 2.05 -20.46 -21.13
N LEU A 653 3.20 -20.52 -20.44
CA LEU A 653 4.51 -20.62 -21.07
C LEU A 653 4.69 -21.94 -21.84
N GLU A 654 4.27 -23.07 -21.27
CA GLU A 654 4.34 -24.37 -21.94
C GLU A 654 3.43 -24.45 -23.16
N SER A 655 2.23 -23.85 -23.08
CA SER A 655 1.33 -23.71 -24.22
C SER A 655 1.95 -22.85 -25.33
N GLY A 656 2.60 -21.74 -24.96
CA GLY A 656 3.36 -20.89 -25.89
C GLY A 656 4.53 -21.62 -26.56
N LYS A 657 5.32 -22.38 -25.81
CA LYS A 657 6.43 -23.20 -26.36
C LYS A 657 5.93 -24.21 -27.40
N LYS A 658 4.82 -24.90 -27.11
CA LYS A 658 4.19 -25.83 -28.05
C LYS A 658 3.70 -25.13 -29.33
N ALA A 659 3.12 -23.93 -29.20
CA ALA A 659 2.65 -23.15 -30.35
C ALA A 659 3.82 -22.67 -31.23
N LEU A 660 4.95 -22.29 -30.62
CA LEU A 660 6.15 -21.88 -31.35
C LEU A 660 6.82 -23.05 -32.09
N GLN A 661 6.87 -24.24 -31.49
CA GLN A 661 7.36 -25.46 -32.15
C GLN A 661 6.52 -25.79 -33.39
N ARG A 662 5.19 -25.71 -33.30
CA ARG A 662 4.30 -25.91 -34.46
C ARG A 662 4.52 -24.90 -35.58
N LYS A 663 4.93 -23.66 -35.26
CA LYS A 663 5.27 -22.62 -36.26
C LYS A 663 6.65 -22.81 -36.86
N SER A 664 7.60 -23.44 -36.16
CA SER A 664 8.91 -23.77 -36.75
C SER A 664 8.85 -25.01 -37.64
N ASP A 665 7.89 -25.90 -37.40
CA ASP A 665 7.69 -27.13 -38.15
C ASP A 665 6.81 -26.94 -39.41
N ALA A 666 6.14 -25.80 -39.53
CA ALA A 666 5.28 -25.40 -40.65
C ALA A 666 5.99 -24.37 -41.54
#